data_AF-A0A7C5ANK5-F1
#
_entry.id   AF-A0A7C5ANK5-F1
#
_cell.length_a   1.000
_cell.length_b   1.000
_cell.length_c   1.000
_cell.angle_alpha   90.00
_cell.angle_beta   90.00
_cell.angle_gamma   90.00
#
_symmetry.space_group_name_H-M   'P 1'
#
loop_
_entity.id
_entity.type
_entity.pdbx_description
1 polymer ?
#
loop_
_entity_poly.entity_id
_entity_poly.type
_entity_poly.pdbx_seq_one_letter_code
_entity_poly.pdbx_strand_id
1 'polypeptide(L)'
;MPPPVKTSKKQYITKWAFCQIALTVFLIALLSFLFASVLWWDNASGRGVVWGVDLARIPDADVPSLGVNLFLDREPDEATIRHTLALARDMGAHWVKQLFPWEQIEPDAKGDFWDERYGRSTWEQYDRIVRLCREYGLELIVRLDRPPPWARAQALASPRLEAALAEDPTRDITGPPDRLEDYGDYVYAVVSRYRGQVRYFQLWNEPNLANEWNWEPIDPERFVDLLRIGYTRAKEANPEAVVLFPSLAPNDGLDPRHMSDLEFLRRVYEAGGGAYFDIMSAQLYGLGQPPQERSPVGLDRNKWRLITRTDVSRVVLLRELMERYGDAGKAVWVGELGWHSTPADWTGRPSISGPSVSEETKGAYIVQALERSLREWPWMGVRNIWFLRWGGPPPDPRDPTIFFQLVTYDFRLLPAYEAVRAWASAPPLGIGYHRLSGPAEWEEAFLGTRLDLLLPAGADPQALRVEVDGVPCGLRFFRREGTEDRYIAASHLQDVRHRVRVAAPEGLLRGCYIAREPRLPWLVPAVTALLACALVGAVVLLVLRLPAVLEPVWESFWREIERLRAIPERWQALIVWGGTALALALVVRYDFLPLAALAFLIGVLLALYRLDLALRVPVFLIPFYLVNATLAGKRFSLLEVAILGCVVAGGLRWLREGLAFPWAGRSREWALGLPALVFLLLCTGSLFWSPDPRWITQEGVSLRHIALREYRVVVVEPLLLYLLLRFTGRRDSRGMWGIADALVASGSLAALGGLVQVFSPSLHAEVADGVRRATSVYGTFSANALALFLGRVLALATAGALFLASGRRRWLYAAAVGVMGAAFFLTYSRGGYLAFAVVLLLYGLLRSRLLLGVEVGLGAAGALLAWRIGAMGRLLALDTFRNRLTMWRNSWALVREAPWLGLGLDAFYHQYARRYPGLEAYRTPHNVVLEFWTRLGLLGVAAGAWLYGAFFVRAGRLYRHLADPAARVLVLGFLGSVAYGLAHGLLDGTFFAPDWACLFWIALAVVDNLVSASGAPARARVTGRPAP
;
A
#
# COMPACT_ATOMS: atom_id res chain seq x y z
N MET A 1 -22.95 -49.16 60.33
CA MET A 1 -22.61 -47.80 59.84
C MET A 1 -21.96 -47.93 58.47
N PRO A 2 -22.53 -47.35 57.39
CA PRO A 2 -21.76 -47.20 56.16
C PRO A 2 -20.70 -46.10 56.34
N PRO A 3 -19.50 -46.24 55.74
CA PRO A 3 -18.41 -45.29 55.87
C PRO A 3 -18.71 -43.99 55.09
N PRO A 4 -18.06 -42.86 55.45
CA PRO A 4 -18.43 -41.55 54.95
C PRO A 4 -18.14 -41.43 53.45
N VAL A 5 -19.09 -40.81 52.73
CA VAL A 5 -18.95 -40.41 51.33
C VAL A 5 -17.75 -39.46 51.19
N LYS A 6 -16.61 -40.00 50.78
CA LYS A 6 -15.47 -39.21 50.31
C LYS A 6 -15.83 -38.63 48.94
N THR A 7 -16.47 -37.47 48.91
CA THR A 7 -16.47 -36.63 47.71
C THR A 7 -15.01 -36.31 47.36
N SER A 8 -14.56 -36.81 46.22
CA SER A 8 -13.14 -36.78 45.88
C SER A 8 -12.67 -35.34 45.67
N LYS A 9 -11.57 -34.94 46.32
CA LYS A 9 -10.81 -33.71 46.02
C LYS A 9 -10.50 -33.56 44.52
N LYS A 10 -10.45 -34.67 43.76
CA LYS A 10 -10.26 -34.69 42.31
C LYS A 10 -11.38 -34.01 41.52
N GLN A 11 -12.64 -34.05 41.97
CA GLN A 11 -13.77 -33.40 41.27
C GLN A 11 -13.83 -31.88 41.47
N TYR A 12 -13.34 -31.38 42.61
CA TYR A 12 -13.25 -29.94 42.86
C TYR A 12 -12.09 -29.29 42.08
N ILE A 13 -10.97 -29.99 41.92
CA ILE A 13 -9.79 -29.50 41.20
C ILE A 13 -10.05 -29.38 39.68
N THR A 14 -10.79 -30.31 39.06
CA THR A 14 -11.14 -30.22 37.63
C THR A 14 -12.17 -29.13 37.33
N LYS A 15 -13.15 -28.90 38.21
CA LYS A 15 -14.09 -27.79 38.05
C LYS A 15 -13.40 -26.43 38.22
N TRP A 16 -12.49 -26.29 39.18
CA TRP A 16 -11.70 -25.06 39.35
C TRP A 16 -10.75 -24.78 38.19
N ALA A 17 -10.07 -25.80 37.66
CA ALA A 17 -9.19 -25.67 36.50
C ALA A 17 -9.98 -25.32 35.21
N PHE A 18 -11.15 -25.91 35.01
CA PHE A 18 -12.06 -25.55 33.93
C PHE A 18 -12.55 -24.10 34.08
N CYS A 19 -12.96 -23.67 35.29
CA CYS A 19 -13.35 -22.30 35.55
C CYS A 19 -12.20 -21.31 35.32
N GLN A 20 -10.94 -21.64 35.63
CA GLN A 20 -9.79 -20.78 35.41
C GLN A 20 -9.36 -20.68 33.93
N ILE A 21 -9.41 -21.78 33.18
CA ILE A 21 -9.17 -21.77 31.73
C ILE A 21 -10.30 -21.02 31.02
N ALA A 22 -11.55 -21.29 31.38
CA ALA A 22 -12.70 -20.55 30.88
C ALA A 22 -12.59 -19.06 31.20
N LEU A 23 -12.16 -18.69 32.42
CA LEU A 23 -11.94 -17.30 32.81
C LEU A 23 -10.78 -16.66 32.03
N THR A 24 -9.68 -17.36 31.78
CA THR A 24 -8.54 -16.81 31.03
C THR A 24 -8.87 -16.63 29.54
N VAL A 25 -9.53 -17.61 28.92
CA VAL A 25 -10.03 -17.51 27.55
C VAL A 25 -11.08 -16.41 27.45
N PHE A 26 -11.99 -16.32 28.43
CA PHE A 26 -12.97 -15.25 28.53
C PHE A 26 -12.29 -13.89 28.67
N LEU A 27 -11.25 -13.75 29.50
CA LEU A 27 -10.52 -12.49 29.66
C LEU A 27 -9.76 -12.10 28.39
N ILE A 28 -9.11 -13.03 27.70
CA ILE A 28 -8.44 -12.74 26.41
C ILE A 28 -9.47 -12.37 25.34
N ALA A 29 -10.58 -13.10 25.26
CA ALA A 29 -11.67 -12.80 24.34
C ALA A 29 -12.31 -11.44 24.66
N LEU A 30 -12.51 -11.12 25.94
CA LEU A 30 -13.04 -9.85 26.43
C LEU A 30 -12.07 -8.71 26.14
N LEU A 31 -10.77 -8.87 26.39
CA LEU A 31 -9.76 -7.85 26.09
C LEU A 31 -9.61 -7.64 24.58
N SER A 32 -9.65 -8.72 23.78
CA SER A 32 -9.62 -8.64 22.31
C SER A 32 -10.89 -7.98 21.78
N PHE A 33 -12.05 -8.29 22.37
CA PHE A 33 -13.34 -7.68 22.04
C PHE A 33 -13.40 -6.21 22.45
N LEU A 34 -12.88 -5.85 23.63
CA LEU A 34 -12.79 -4.46 24.09
C LEU A 34 -11.84 -3.66 23.20
N PHE A 35 -10.66 -4.19 22.87
CA PHE A 35 -9.73 -3.56 21.94
C PHE A 35 -10.31 -3.43 20.53
N ALA A 36 -10.99 -4.46 20.06
CA ALA A 36 -11.77 -4.45 18.82
C ALA A 36 -12.89 -3.42 18.81
N SER A 37 -13.62 -3.30 19.90
CA SER A 37 -14.69 -2.31 20.06
C SER A 37 -14.12 -0.90 20.12
N VAL A 38 -12.98 -0.68 20.79
CA VAL A 38 -12.29 0.61 20.83
C VAL A 38 -11.75 1.01 19.46
N LEU A 39 -11.13 0.09 18.72
CA LEU A 39 -10.63 0.37 17.36
C LEU A 39 -11.73 0.51 16.32
N TRP A 40 -12.81 -0.27 16.44
CA TRP A 40 -14.00 -0.09 15.62
C TRP A 40 -14.63 1.25 15.91
N TRP A 41 -14.78 1.61 17.19
CA TRP A 41 -15.28 2.91 17.61
C TRP A 41 -14.38 4.04 17.09
N ASP A 42 -13.06 3.96 17.26
CA ASP A 42 -12.11 4.97 16.80
C ASP A 42 -12.17 5.16 15.27
N ASN A 43 -12.18 4.07 14.50
CA ASN A 43 -12.34 4.17 13.05
C ASN A 43 -13.74 4.67 12.64
N ALA A 44 -14.81 4.17 13.26
CA ALA A 44 -16.17 4.54 12.92
C ALA A 44 -16.51 5.98 13.34
N SER A 45 -15.87 6.49 14.40
CA SER A 45 -16.16 7.82 14.95
C SER A 45 -15.13 8.89 14.57
N GLY A 46 -13.88 8.50 14.30
CA GLY A 46 -12.74 9.40 14.17
C GLY A 46 -11.94 9.31 12.86
N ARG A 47 -12.16 8.31 12.00
CA ARG A 47 -11.44 8.24 10.71
C ARG A 47 -11.76 9.46 9.84
N GLY A 48 -10.72 10.09 9.30
CA GLY A 48 -10.84 11.30 8.48
C GLY A 48 -11.21 12.56 9.25
N VAL A 49 -11.40 12.49 10.56
CA VAL A 49 -11.60 13.66 11.41
C VAL A 49 -10.24 14.16 11.85
N VAL A 50 -9.95 15.43 11.58
CA VAL A 50 -8.74 16.07 12.10
C VAL A 50 -8.97 16.52 13.53
N TRP A 51 -8.13 16.00 14.43
CA TRP A 51 -8.11 16.37 15.84
C TRP A 51 -6.79 17.05 16.20
N GLY A 52 -6.81 17.85 17.25
CA GLY A 52 -5.63 18.50 17.81
C GLY A 52 -5.48 19.95 17.39
N VAL A 53 -4.39 20.56 17.87
CA VAL A 53 -4.14 22.01 17.78
C VAL A 53 -3.05 22.36 16.76
N ASP A 54 -2.33 21.35 16.28
CA ASP A 54 -1.25 21.45 15.30
C ASP A 54 -1.82 21.37 13.88
N LEU A 55 -2.50 22.44 13.46
CA LEU A 55 -3.10 22.56 12.13
C LEU A 55 -2.13 23.24 11.16
N ALA A 56 -1.91 22.63 10.00
CA ALA A 56 -1.07 23.19 8.95
C ALA A 56 -1.77 24.38 8.26
N ARG A 57 -0.99 25.37 7.81
CA ARG A 57 -1.46 26.44 6.94
C ARG A 57 -1.45 25.93 5.50
N ILE A 58 -2.57 25.39 5.05
CA ILE A 58 -2.72 24.82 3.71
C ILE A 58 -3.15 25.95 2.76
N PRO A 59 -2.37 26.28 1.72
CA PRO A 59 -2.77 27.25 0.72
C PRO A 59 -4.11 26.89 0.11
N ASP A 60 -4.96 27.90 -0.12
CA ASP A 60 -6.28 27.75 -0.75
C ASP A 60 -7.29 26.88 0.04
N ALA A 61 -7.00 26.52 1.29
CA ALA A 61 -7.99 25.89 2.19
C ALA A 61 -8.85 26.93 2.94
N ASP A 62 -8.27 28.11 3.24
CA ASP A 62 -8.93 29.23 3.92
C ASP A 62 -9.51 30.22 2.89
N VAL A 63 -10.57 29.81 2.22
CA VAL A 63 -11.28 30.59 1.20
C VAL A 63 -12.80 30.52 1.47
N PRO A 64 -13.61 31.44 0.92
CA PRO A 64 -15.06 31.33 1.01
C PRO A 64 -15.53 29.94 0.57
N SER A 65 -16.35 29.28 1.40
CA SER A 65 -16.55 27.84 1.26
C SER A 65 -17.56 27.42 0.20
N LEU A 66 -18.47 28.31 -0.23
CA LEU A 66 -19.63 27.96 -1.06
C LEU A 66 -19.42 28.35 -2.53
N GLY A 67 -19.58 27.35 -3.41
CA GLY A 67 -19.63 27.54 -4.85
C GLY A 67 -20.80 26.81 -5.49
N VAL A 68 -21.01 27.06 -6.79
CA VAL A 68 -22.06 26.38 -7.56
C VAL A 68 -21.64 26.17 -9.02
N ASN A 69 -22.04 25.02 -9.59
CA ASN A 69 -21.88 24.74 -11.01
C ASN A 69 -23.00 25.40 -11.82
N LEU A 70 -22.64 26.02 -12.95
CA LEU A 70 -23.58 26.68 -13.88
C LEU A 70 -23.33 26.23 -15.33
N PHE A 71 -24.32 26.51 -16.20
CA PHE A 71 -24.27 26.24 -17.64
C PHE A 71 -24.45 27.54 -18.45
N LEU A 72 -23.70 28.59 -18.10
CA LEU A 72 -23.83 29.93 -18.68
C LEU A 72 -23.47 29.97 -20.17
N ASP A 73 -22.64 29.03 -20.62
CA ASP A 73 -22.29 28.78 -22.02
C ASP A 73 -23.49 28.30 -22.87
N ARG A 74 -24.57 27.87 -22.23
CA ARG A 74 -25.76 27.37 -22.93
C ARG A 74 -26.90 28.38 -22.97
N GLU A 75 -26.79 29.48 -22.22
CA GLU A 75 -27.89 30.42 -22.07
C GLU A 75 -28.16 31.24 -23.34
N PRO A 76 -29.45 31.47 -23.66
CA PRO A 76 -29.84 32.10 -24.93
C PRO A 76 -29.48 33.59 -25.00
N ASP A 77 -29.45 34.29 -23.86
CA ASP A 77 -29.27 35.74 -23.81
C ASP A 77 -28.64 36.23 -22.49
N GLU A 78 -28.19 37.48 -22.49
CA GLU A 78 -27.54 38.11 -21.33
C GLU A 78 -28.48 38.32 -20.13
N ALA A 79 -29.76 38.61 -20.33
CA ALA A 79 -30.70 38.82 -19.22
C ALA A 79 -30.89 37.52 -18.42
N THR A 80 -30.96 36.39 -19.12
CA THR A 80 -31.02 35.05 -18.53
C THR A 80 -29.74 34.71 -17.74
N ILE A 81 -28.55 35.04 -18.27
CA ILE A 81 -27.27 34.89 -17.56
C ILE A 81 -27.27 35.76 -16.28
N ARG A 82 -27.67 37.03 -16.40
CA ARG A 82 -27.74 37.97 -15.27
C ARG A 82 -28.68 37.49 -14.18
N HIS A 83 -29.83 36.95 -14.54
CA HIS A 83 -30.78 36.41 -13.56
C HIS A 83 -30.22 35.17 -12.85
N THR A 84 -29.56 34.28 -13.59
CA THR A 84 -28.89 33.09 -13.03
C THR A 84 -27.75 33.48 -12.07
N LEU A 85 -26.93 34.46 -12.43
CA LEU A 85 -25.85 34.99 -11.57
C LEU A 85 -26.39 35.73 -10.34
N ALA A 86 -27.50 36.46 -10.49
CA ALA A 86 -28.18 37.08 -9.35
C ALA A 86 -28.61 36.03 -8.32
N LEU A 87 -29.22 34.93 -8.78
CA LEU A 87 -29.61 33.82 -7.91
C LEU A 87 -28.38 33.11 -7.28
N ALA A 88 -27.29 32.91 -8.03
CA ALA A 88 -26.07 32.34 -7.46
C ALA A 88 -25.52 33.21 -6.30
N ARG A 89 -25.45 34.53 -6.51
CA ARG A 89 -25.03 35.50 -5.49
C ARG A 89 -26.00 35.53 -4.31
N ASP A 90 -27.31 35.59 -4.57
CA ASP A 90 -28.34 35.70 -3.54
C ASP A 90 -28.49 34.41 -2.71
N MET A 91 -28.08 33.26 -3.25
CA MET A 91 -27.92 32.01 -2.49
C MET A 91 -26.71 32.06 -1.54
N GLY A 92 -25.79 33.01 -1.73
CA GLY A 92 -24.56 33.15 -0.95
C GLY A 92 -23.34 32.45 -1.56
N ALA A 93 -23.39 32.04 -2.84
CA ALA A 93 -22.22 31.51 -3.51
C ALA A 93 -21.18 32.62 -3.73
N HIS A 94 -19.91 32.29 -3.49
CA HIS A 94 -18.77 33.14 -3.87
C HIS A 94 -18.12 32.65 -5.18
N TRP A 95 -18.18 31.33 -5.41
CA TRP A 95 -17.56 30.68 -6.57
C TRP A 95 -18.58 30.21 -7.59
N VAL A 96 -18.24 30.36 -8.87
CA VAL A 96 -18.95 29.74 -9.99
C VAL A 96 -17.98 28.81 -10.72
N LYS A 97 -18.33 27.53 -10.80
CA LYS A 97 -17.63 26.59 -11.67
C LYS A 97 -18.33 26.56 -13.03
N GLN A 98 -17.60 26.91 -14.07
CA GLN A 98 -18.11 27.06 -15.44
C GLN A 98 -17.18 26.35 -16.43
N LEU A 99 -17.78 25.57 -17.33
CA LEU A 99 -17.09 24.92 -18.42
C LEU A 99 -16.84 25.90 -19.57
N PHE A 100 -15.60 25.96 -20.05
CA PHE A 100 -15.24 26.58 -21.33
C PHE A 100 -14.87 25.42 -22.27
N PRO A 101 -15.79 24.94 -23.13
CA PRO A 101 -15.52 23.85 -24.05
C PRO A 101 -14.56 24.30 -25.15
N TRP A 102 -13.49 23.54 -25.38
CA TRP A 102 -12.55 23.81 -26.46
C TRP A 102 -13.26 23.81 -27.82
N GLU A 103 -14.17 22.86 -28.03
CA GLU A 103 -14.98 22.75 -29.26
C GLU A 103 -15.88 23.95 -29.56
N GLN A 104 -16.18 24.80 -28.57
CA GLN A 104 -16.95 26.03 -28.79
C GLN A 104 -16.05 27.25 -29.00
N ILE A 105 -14.82 27.23 -28.48
CA ILE A 105 -13.84 28.31 -28.64
C ILE A 105 -13.11 28.20 -29.98
N GLU A 106 -12.74 26.98 -30.39
CA GLU A 106 -11.93 26.72 -31.59
C GLU A 106 -12.59 25.63 -32.45
N PRO A 107 -13.80 25.89 -33.00
CA PRO A 107 -14.69 24.85 -33.51
C PRO A 107 -14.18 24.15 -34.78
N ASP A 108 -13.64 24.93 -35.73
CA ASP A 108 -13.43 24.45 -37.10
C ASP A 108 -11.98 24.05 -37.39
N ALA A 109 -11.00 24.80 -36.88
CA ALA A 109 -9.59 24.49 -37.06
C ALA A 109 -8.70 25.14 -35.98
N LYS A 110 -7.46 24.66 -35.86
CA LYS A 110 -6.46 25.27 -34.98
C LYS A 110 -6.18 26.73 -35.38
N GLY A 111 -6.27 27.64 -34.43
CA GLY A 111 -6.15 29.08 -34.52
C GLY A 111 -7.42 29.80 -34.93
N ASP A 112 -8.51 29.09 -35.20
CA ASP A 112 -9.76 29.68 -35.69
C ASP A 112 -10.74 29.98 -34.55
N PHE A 113 -10.89 31.28 -34.25
CA PHE A 113 -11.76 31.80 -33.19
C PHE A 113 -12.94 32.60 -33.75
N TRP A 114 -13.36 32.28 -34.97
CA TRP A 114 -14.49 32.90 -35.65
C TRP A 114 -15.60 31.89 -35.88
N ASP A 115 -16.85 32.24 -35.58
CA ASP A 115 -18.02 31.40 -35.91
C ASP A 115 -18.73 31.99 -37.12
N GLU A 116 -18.48 31.40 -38.29
CA GLU A 116 -19.09 31.80 -39.57
C GLU A 116 -20.63 31.71 -39.54
N ARG A 117 -21.22 30.83 -38.72
CA ARG A 117 -22.68 30.65 -38.66
C ARG A 117 -23.38 31.85 -38.05
N TYR A 118 -22.69 32.58 -37.17
CA TYR A 118 -23.22 33.74 -36.46
C TYR A 118 -22.50 35.05 -36.79
N GLY A 119 -21.45 35.00 -37.61
CA GLY A 119 -20.68 36.17 -38.03
C GLY A 119 -20.02 36.92 -36.87
N ARG A 120 -19.50 36.19 -35.89
CA ARG A 120 -18.90 36.77 -34.67
C ARG A 120 -17.73 35.95 -34.14
N SER A 121 -16.95 36.58 -33.26
CA SER A 121 -15.87 35.90 -32.53
C SER A 121 -16.43 34.87 -31.54
N THR A 122 -15.84 33.67 -31.48
CA THR A 122 -16.20 32.63 -30.51
C THR A 122 -15.90 33.06 -29.06
N TRP A 123 -14.97 34.00 -28.87
CA TRP A 123 -14.61 34.57 -27.56
C TRP A 123 -15.69 35.46 -26.94
N GLU A 124 -16.56 36.08 -27.76
CA GLU A 124 -17.51 37.08 -27.30
C GLU A 124 -18.40 36.56 -26.17
N GLN A 125 -18.78 35.29 -26.26
CA GLN A 125 -19.60 34.63 -25.24
C GLN A 125 -18.87 34.47 -23.90
N TYR A 126 -17.62 34.02 -23.91
CA TYR A 126 -16.85 33.80 -22.69
C TYR A 126 -16.37 35.12 -22.08
N ASP A 127 -16.08 36.12 -22.90
CA ASP A 127 -15.79 37.48 -22.44
C ASP A 127 -16.99 38.06 -21.68
N ARG A 128 -18.20 37.84 -22.21
CA ARG A 128 -19.44 38.21 -21.52
C ARG A 128 -19.58 37.47 -20.19
N ILE A 129 -19.34 36.16 -20.14
CA ILE A 129 -19.43 35.37 -18.90
C ILE A 129 -18.44 35.90 -17.85
N VAL A 130 -17.16 36.08 -18.22
CA VAL A 130 -16.12 36.59 -17.30
C VAL A 130 -16.46 37.99 -16.79
N ARG A 131 -16.90 38.89 -17.68
CA ARG A 131 -17.34 40.24 -17.31
C ARG A 131 -18.49 40.19 -16.31
N LEU A 132 -19.51 39.38 -16.58
CA LEU A 132 -20.71 39.30 -15.74
C LEU A 132 -20.43 38.65 -14.39
N CYS A 133 -19.63 37.58 -14.30
CA CYS A 133 -19.26 37.02 -12.99
C CYS A 133 -18.56 38.05 -12.12
N ARG A 134 -17.64 38.84 -12.70
CA ARG A 134 -16.97 39.95 -11.99
C ARG A 134 -17.94 41.06 -11.57
N GLU A 135 -18.90 41.41 -12.42
CA GLU A 135 -19.95 42.40 -12.11
C GLU A 135 -20.77 41.98 -10.89
N TYR A 136 -21.02 40.68 -10.71
CA TYR A 136 -21.77 40.11 -9.58
C TYR A 136 -20.90 39.75 -8.38
N GLY A 137 -19.57 39.97 -8.45
CA GLY A 137 -18.64 39.62 -7.36
C GLY A 137 -18.43 38.11 -7.18
N LEU A 138 -18.61 37.32 -8.24
CA LEU A 138 -18.44 35.87 -8.24
C LEU A 138 -17.10 35.50 -8.87
N GLU A 139 -16.29 34.71 -8.15
CA GLU A 139 -15.02 34.20 -8.65
C GLU A 139 -15.21 32.95 -9.51
N LEU A 140 -14.47 32.86 -10.62
CA LEU A 140 -14.59 31.77 -11.59
C LEU A 140 -13.58 30.65 -11.33
N ILE A 141 -14.10 29.42 -11.32
CA ILE A 141 -13.34 28.18 -11.50
C ILE A 141 -13.63 27.69 -12.92
N VAL A 142 -12.70 27.91 -13.85
CA VAL A 142 -12.91 27.58 -15.26
C VAL A 142 -12.46 26.15 -15.54
N ARG A 143 -13.38 25.30 -15.99
CA ARG A 143 -13.09 23.93 -16.44
C ARG A 143 -12.70 23.96 -17.92
N LEU A 144 -11.58 23.34 -18.27
CA LEU A 144 -11.00 23.32 -19.62
C LEU A 144 -10.89 21.89 -20.17
N ASP A 145 -11.80 21.52 -21.07
CA ASP A 145 -11.83 20.24 -21.77
C ASP A 145 -12.64 20.31 -23.08
N ARG A 146 -13.26 19.19 -23.50
CA ARG A 146 -14.07 19.05 -24.73
C ARG A 146 -13.33 19.42 -26.02
N PRO A 147 -12.30 18.67 -26.43
CA PRO A 147 -11.58 18.97 -27.68
C PRO A 147 -12.50 18.88 -28.92
N PRO A 148 -12.31 19.79 -29.90
CA PRO A 148 -13.08 19.81 -31.13
C PRO A 148 -12.84 18.56 -31.99
N PRO A 149 -13.77 18.24 -32.92
CA PRO A 149 -13.63 17.09 -33.81
C PRO A 149 -12.31 17.06 -34.60
N TRP A 150 -11.80 18.22 -35.06
CA TRP A 150 -10.54 18.29 -35.80
C TRP A 150 -9.33 17.86 -34.96
N ALA A 151 -9.38 18.03 -33.63
CA ALA A 151 -8.32 17.62 -32.70
C ALA A 151 -8.42 16.15 -32.29
N ARG A 152 -9.49 15.45 -32.68
CA ARG A 152 -9.84 14.07 -32.30
C ARG A 152 -10.13 13.18 -33.51
N ALA A 153 -9.60 13.52 -34.68
CA ALA A 153 -9.91 12.84 -35.93
C ALA A 153 -9.59 11.33 -35.88
N GLN A 154 -8.46 10.92 -35.26
CA GLN A 154 -8.10 9.51 -35.11
C GLN A 154 -9.03 8.79 -34.13
N ALA A 155 -9.36 9.43 -33.01
CA ALA A 155 -10.31 8.88 -32.04
C ALA A 155 -11.69 8.68 -32.66
N LEU A 156 -12.19 9.65 -33.43
CA LEU A 156 -13.48 9.59 -34.11
C LEU A 156 -13.54 8.48 -35.18
N ALA A 157 -12.41 8.11 -35.77
CA ALA A 157 -12.28 6.99 -36.70
C ALA A 157 -12.01 5.65 -36.00
N SER A 158 -12.02 5.59 -34.66
CA SER A 158 -11.71 4.35 -33.94
C SER A 158 -12.90 3.39 -33.97
N PRO A 159 -12.68 2.08 -34.24
CA PRO A 159 -13.78 1.10 -34.27
C PRO A 159 -14.55 0.99 -32.95
N ARG A 160 -13.87 1.27 -31.81
CA ARG A 160 -14.50 1.25 -30.48
C ARG A 160 -15.49 2.39 -30.30
N LEU A 161 -15.09 3.60 -30.68
CA LEU A 161 -15.95 4.77 -30.58
C LEU A 161 -17.10 4.68 -31.59
N GLU A 162 -16.83 4.26 -32.82
CA GLU A 162 -17.87 4.01 -33.83
C GLU A 162 -18.92 3.01 -33.33
N ALA A 163 -18.49 1.89 -32.75
CA ALA A 163 -19.41 0.90 -32.19
C ALA A 163 -20.24 1.47 -31.01
N ALA A 164 -19.63 2.28 -30.16
CA ALA A 164 -20.33 2.91 -29.03
C ALA A 164 -21.39 3.92 -29.50
N LEU A 165 -21.09 4.72 -30.52
CA LEU A 165 -22.03 5.68 -31.10
C LEU A 165 -23.12 5.00 -31.93
N ALA A 166 -22.82 3.87 -32.57
CA ALA A 166 -23.83 3.07 -33.28
C ALA A 166 -24.88 2.47 -32.33
N GLU A 167 -24.49 2.12 -31.10
CA GLU A 167 -25.41 1.59 -30.09
C GLU A 167 -26.33 2.68 -29.52
N ASP A 168 -25.79 3.87 -29.27
CA ASP A 168 -26.56 5.03 -28.85
C ASP A 168 -25.90 6.32 -29.36
N PRO A 169 -26.45 6.91 -30.45
CA PRO A 169 -25.92 8.13 -31.04
C PRO A 169 -26.05 9.36 -30.14
N THR A 170 -26.82 9.28 -29.05
CA THR A 170 -27.05 10.37 -28.10
C THR A 170 -26.04 10.38 -26.95
N ARG A 171 -25.09 9.43 -26.92
CA ARG A 171 -24.03 9.39 -25.91
C ARG A 171 -23.14 10.63 -25.97
N ASP A 172 -23.00 11.29 -24.84
CA ASP A 172 -22.07 12.40 -24.69
C ASP A 172 -20.66 11.85 -24.46
N ILE A 173 -19.90 11.69 -25.57
CA ILE A 173 -18.54 11.13 -25.56
C ILE A 173 -17.51 12.20 -25.93
N THR A 174 -16.59 12.45 -25.01
CA THR A 174 -15.37 13.23 -25.26
C THR A 174 -14.12 12.41 -24.94
N GLY A 175 -12.94 13.01 -25.06
CA GLY A 175 -11.69 12.33 -24.78
C GLY A 175 -10.46 13.13 -25.22
N PRO A 176 -9.26 12.68 -24.84
CA PRO A 176 -8.01 13.40 -25.13
C PRO A 176 -7.82 13.62 -26.64
N PRO A 177 -7.17 14.73 -27.06
CA PRO A 177 -6.86 14.97 -28.46
C PRO A 177 -5.82 13.99 -28.99
N ASP A 178 -5.72 13.91 -30.31
CA ASP A 178 -4.71 13.12 -31.01
C ASP A 178 -3.29 13.66 -30.76
N ARG A 179 -3.18 14.98 -30.55
CA ARG A 179 -1.94 15.70 -30.21
C ARG A 179 -2.14 16.50 -28.93
N LEU A 180 -1.38 16.16 -27.89
CA LEU A 180 -1.52 16.81 -26.58
C LEU A 180 -1.05 18.28 -26.59
N GLU A 181 -0.14 18.65 -27.50
CA GLU A 181 0.32 20.03 -27.66
C GLU A 181 -0.83 20.96 -28.08
N ASP A 182 -1.81 20.48 -28.85
CA ASP A 182 -2.96 21.28 -29.27
C ASP A 182 -3.84 21.63 -28.06
N TYR A 183 -4.02 20.69 -27.11
CA TYR A 183 -4.67 21.00 -25.82
C TYR A 183 -3.85 22.01 -25.01
N GLY A 184 -2.53 21.88 -25.03
CA GLY A 184 -1.64 22.84 -24.39
C GLY A 184 -1.77 24.26 -24.95
N ASP A 185 -1.92 24.41 -26.26
CA ASP A 185 -2.12 25.70 -26.92
C ASP A 185 -3.50 26.30 -26.61
N TYR A 186 -4.54 25.47 -26.55
CA TYR A 186 -5.86 25.88 -26.08
C TYR A 186 -5.82 26.41 -24.64
N VAL A 187 -5.20 25.67 -23.72
CA VAL A 187 -5.03 26.09 -22.31
C VAL A 187 -4.25 27.40 -22.24
N TYR A 188 -3.15 27.53 -22.99
CA TYR A 188 -2.37 28.78 -23.07
C TYR A 188 -3.23 29.95 -23.55
N ALA A 189 -4.03 29.77 -24.60
CA ALA A 189 -4.88 30.82 -25.17
C ALA A 189 -5.92 31.33 -24.15
N VAL A 190 -6.63 30.42 -23.48
CA VAL A 190 -7.64 30.80 -22.47
C VAL A 190 -6.99 31.48 -21.26
N VAL A 191 -5.91 30.91 -20.71
CA VAL A 191 -5.24 31.45 -19.53
C VAL A 191 -4.59 32.81 -19.84
N SER A 192 -4.01 32.97 -21.03
CA SER A 192 -3.42 34.24 -21.47
C SER A 192 -4.50 35.32 -21.65
N ARG A 193 -5.65 34.97 -22.24
CA ARG A 193 -6.74 35.92 -22.49
C ARG A 193 -7.32 36.48 -21.20
N TYR A 194 -7.49 35.63 -20.19
CA TYR A 194 -8.11 36.00 -18.90
C TYR A 194 -7.10 36.24 -17.78
N ARG A 195 -5.83 36.47 -18.12
CA ARG A 195 -4.79 36.84 -17.14
C ARG A 195 -5.21 38.09 -16.34
N GLY A 196 -5.14 38.00 -15.02
CA GLY A 196 -5.57 39.06 -14.10
C GLY A 196 -7.09 39.16 -13.90
N GLN A 197 -7.88 38.34 -14.60
CA GLN A 197 -9.35 38.30 -14.47
C GLN A 197 -9.85 36.97 -13.92
N VAL A 198 -9.21 35.86 -14.30
CA VAL A 198 -9.49 34.50 -13.82
C VAL A 198 -8.20 33.89 -13.28
N ARG A 199 -8.28 33.26 -12.11
CA ARG A 199 -7.13 32.66 -11.43
C ARG A 199 -7.18 31.13 -11.37
N TYR A 200 -8.37 30.52 -11.27
CA TYR A 200 -8.52 29.09 -11.01
C TYR A 200 -8.98 28.33 -12.25
N PHE A 201 -8.22 27.30 -12.63
CA PHE A 201 -8.48 26.49 -13.82
C PHE A 201 -8.47 25.01 -13.46
N GLN A 202 -9.58 24.31 -13.74
CA GLN A 202 -9.63 22.84 -13.66
C GLN A 202 -9.27 22.25 -15.03
N LEU A 203 -8.26 21.39 -15.05
CA LEU A 203 -7.87 20.67 -16.27
C LEU A 203 -8.61 19.35 -16.34
N TRP A 204 -9.40 19.17 -17.40
CA TRP A 204 -10.19 17.97 -17.65
C TRP A 204 -11.38 17.74 -16.69
N ASN A 205 -12.13 16.67 -16.95
CA ASN A 205 -13.20 16.14 -16.12
C ASN A 205 -13.21 14.62 -16.14
N GLU A 206 -13.35 14.01 -14.97
CA GLU A 206 -13.61 12.58 -14.79
C GLU A 206 -12.89 11.64 -15.78
N PRO A 207 -11.56 11.77 -15.98
CA PRO A 207 -10.81 10.93 -16.94
C PRO A 207 -10.84 9.44 -16.59
N ASN A 208 -11.40 9.07 -15.43
CA ASN A 208 -11.61 7.72 -14.98
C ASN A 208 -12.92 7.09 -15.49
N LEU A 209 -13.61 7.72 -16.44
CA LEU A 209 -14.78 7.21 -17.15
C LEU A 209 -14.48 7.04 -18.66
N ALA A 210 -14.98 5.96 -19.27
CA ALA A 210 -14.78 5.70 -20.70
C ALA A 210 -15.36 6.80 -21.62
N ASN A 211 -16.50 7.40 -21.27
CA ASN A 211 -17.10 8.49 -22.06
C ASN A 211 -16.30 9.80 -21.98
N GLU A 212 -15.38 9.93 -21.03
CA GLU A 212 -14.42 11.05 -20.91
C GLU A 212 -13.04 10.68 -21.49
N TRP A 213 -12.92 9.50 -22.10
CA TRP A 213 -11.67 8.91 -22.58
C TRP A 213 -11.78 8.29 -23.99
N ASN A 214 -12.57 8.89 -24.88
CA ASN A 214 -12.81 8.44 -26.26
C ASN A 214 -13.34 6.99 -26.37
N TRP A 215 -13.95 6.46 -25.31
CA TRP A 215 -14.36 5.05 -25.20
C TRP A 215 -13.19 4.05 -25.30
N GLU A 216 -11.96 4.53 -25.16
CA GLU A 216 -10.75 3.72 -25.07
C GLU A 216 -10.50 3.27 -23.61
N PRO A 217 -9.68 2.23 -23.39
CA PRO A 217 -9.25 1.85 -22.05
C PRO A 217 -8.62 3.03 -21.31
N ILE A 218 -9.10 3.25 -20.08
CA ILE A 218 -8.65 4.34 -19.22
C ILE A 218 -7.16 4.19 -18.90
N ASP A 219 -6.40 5.28 -19.14
CA ASP A 219 -4.93 5.30 -19.05
C ASP A 219 -4.46 6.49 -18.18
N PRO A 220 -4.25 6.28 -16.86
CA PRO A 220 -3.79 7.30 -15.94
C PRO A 220 -2.40 7.87 -16.28
N GLU A 221 -1.50 7.07 -16.83
CA GLU A 221 -0.14 7.49 -17.20
C GLU A 221 -0.19 8.44 -18.40
N ARG A 222 -0.99 8.13 -19.42
CA ARG A 222 -1.26 9.07 -20.53
C ARG A 222 -1.99 10.31 -20.06
N PHE A 223 -2.87 10.20 -19.05
CA PHE A 223 -3.48 11.38 -18.44
C PHE A 223 -2.46 12.29 -17.76
N VAL A 224 -1.40 11.74 -17.13
CA VAL A 224 -0.32 12.55 -16.56
C VAL A 224 0.40 13.37 -17.64
N ASP A 225 0.54 12.85 -18.86
CA ASP A 225 1.11 13.62 -19.97
C ASP A 225 0.22 14.81 -20.38
N LEU A 226 -1.09 14.59 -20.47
CA LEU A 226 -2.07 15.66 -20.74
C LEU A 226 -2.06 16.72 -19.63
N LEU A 227 -2.09 16.27 -18.37
CA LEU A 227 -2.07 17.13 -17.19
C LEU A 227 -0.79 17.97 -17.13
N ARG A 228 0.37 17.34 -17.39
CA ARG A 228 1.67 18.00 -17.44
C ARG A 228 1.70 19.10 -18.49
N ILE A 229 1.25 18.81 -19.72
CA ILE A 229 1.21 19.81 -20.80
C ILE A 229 0.27 20.95 -20.43
N GLY A 230 -0.96 20.67 -20.00
CA GLY A 230 -1.91 21.71 -19.60
C GLY A 230 -1.38 22.57 -18.44
N TYR A 231 -0.79 21.97 -17.40
CA TYR A 231 -0.20 22.68 -16.27
C TYR A 231 0.94 23.60 -16.71
N THR A 232 1.90 23.08 -17.47
CA THR A 232 3.04 23.87 -17.96
C THR A 232 2.56 25.06 -18.79
N ARG A 233 1.63 24.84 -19.73
CA ARG A 233 1.11 25.90 -20.60
C ARG A 233 0.29 26.94 -19.85
N ALA A 234 -0.48 26.54 -18.84
CA ALA A 234 -1.16 27.47 -17.94
C ALA A 234 -0.16 28.36 -17.18
N LYS A 235 0.90 27.77 -16.61
CA LYS A 235 1.94 28.52 -15.86
C LYS A 235 2.78 29.43 -16.77
N GLU A 236 3.04 29.03 -18.01
CA GLU A 236 3.69 29.86 -19.02
C GLU A 236 2.86 31.11 -19.36
N ALA A 237 1.55 30.95 -19.55
CA ALA A 237 0.65 32.07 -19.83
C ALA A 237 0.46 32.99 -18.62
N ASN A 238 0.32 32.40 -17.42
CA ASN A 238 0.17 33.13 -16.17
C ASN A 238 0.77 32.34 -14.98
N PRO A 239 1.92 32.75 -14.43
CA PRO A 239 2.53 32.09 -13.27
C PRO A 239 1.63 32.06 -12.02
N GLU A 240 0.67 32.99 -11.90
CA GLU A 240 -0.28 33.07 -10.78
C GLU A 240 -1.53 32.19 -10.97
N ALA A 241 -1.69 31.57 -12.14
CA ALA A 241 -2.80 30.65 -12.39
C ALA A 241 -2.71 29.45 -11.43
N VAL A 242 -3.83 29.10 -10.79
CA VAL A 242 -3.95 27.97 -9.87
C VAL A 242 -4.65 26.84 -10.61
N VAL A 243 -3.98 25.69 -10.71
CA VAL A 243 -4.46 24.55 -11.47
C VAL A 243 -5.08 23.51 -10.55
N LEU A 244 -6.35 23.20 -10.76
CA LEU A 244 -7.07 22.15 -10.09
C LEU A 244 -6.93 20.84 -10.87
N PHE A 245 -6.68 19.75 -10.15
CA PHE A 245 -6.82 18.39 -10.66
C PHE A 245 -8.28 18.15 -11.11
N PRO A 246 -8.58 17.26 -12.07
CA PRO A 246 -9.98 16.96 -12.42
C PRO A 246 -10.73 16.35 -11.24
N SER A 247 -12.00 16.69 -11.10
CA SER A 247 -12.93 15.94 -10.27
C SER A 247 -13.06 14.52 -10.82
N LEU A 248 -12.59 13.51 -10.10
CA LEU A 248 -12.75 12.09 -10.48
C LEU A 248 -14.14 11.59 -10.09
N ALA A 249 -14.75 10.76 -10.94
CA ALA A 249 -16.05 10.15 -10.68
C ALA A 249 -15.93 9.08 -9.59
N PRO A 250 -16.60 9.20 -8.42
CA PRO A 250 -16.54 8.20 -7.35
C PRO A 250 -17.12 6.86 -7.78
N ASN A 251 -16.30 5.81 -7.86
CA ASN A 251 -16.78 4.46 -8.22
C ASN A 251 -15.90 3.33 -7.63
N ASP A 252 -16.39 2.09 -7.72
CA ASP A 252 -15.70 0.91 -7.17
C ASP A 252 -14.79 0.17 -8.18
N GLY A 253 -14.74 0.64 -9.44
CA GLY A 253 -13.93 0.06 -10.52
C GLY A 253 -14.37 -1.34 -10.96
N LEU A 254 -15.60 -1.77 -10.66
CA LEU A 254 -16.09 -3.10 -11.04
C LEU A 254 -16.68 -3.16 -12.45
N ASP A 255 -17.10 -2.02 -13.01
CA ASP A 255 -17.48 -1.91 -14.41
C ASP A 255 -16.20 -1.73 -15.25
N PRO A 256 -15.95 -2.55 -16.28
CA PRO A 256 -14.76 -2.42 -17.13
C PRO A 256 -14.66 -1.07 -17.86
N ARG A 257 -15.74 -0.28 -17.93
CA ARG A 257 -15.79 1.06 -18.51
C ARG A 257 -15.38 2.17 -17.54
N HIS A 258 -15.20 1.86 -16.26
CA HIS A 258 -14.84 2.83 -15.23
C HIS A 258 -13.61 2.36 -14.46
N MET A 259 -12.81 3.31 -13.98
CA MET A 259 -11.72 3.04 -13.03
C MET A 259 -12.04 3.70 -11.71
N SER A 260 -11.83 2.96 -10.61
CA SER A 260 -11.94 3.53 -9.26
C SER A 260 -11.08 4.79 -9.17
N ASP A 261 -11.65 5.88 -8.69
CA ASP A 261 -10.98 7.17 -8.47
C ASP A 261 -9.75 7.02 -7.58
N LEU A 262 -9.77 6.12 -6.58
CA LEU A 262 -8.62 5.84 -5.74
C LEU A 262 -7.49 5.14 -6.51
N GLU A 263 -7.83 4.24 -7.42
CA GLU A 263 -6.86 3.52 -8.25
C GLU A 263 -6.28 4.44 -9.33
N PHE A 264 -7.13 5.25 -9.96
CA PHE A 264 -6.72 6.25 -10.95
C PHE A 264 -5.74 7.23 -10.31
N LEU A 265 -6.09 7.83 -9.16
CA LEU A 265 -5.23 8.76 -8.45
C LEU A 265 -3.92 8.13 -7.97
N ARG A 266 -3.95 6.86 -7.52
CA ARG A 266 -2.74 6.12 -7.12
C ARG A 266 -1.77 6.01 -8.29
N ARG A 267 -2.25 5.63 -9.47
CA ARG A 267 -1.44 5.50 -10.69
C ARG A 267 -0.92 6.85 -11.19
N VAL A 268 -1.73 7.91 -11.09
CA VAL A 268 -1.30 9.29 -11.36
C VAL A 268 -0.11 9.67 -10.46
N TYR A 269 -0.19 9.40 -9.15
CA TYR A 269 0.93 9.67 -8.24
C TYR A 269 2.18 8.84 -8.55
N GLU A 270 2.01 7.55 -8.86
CA GLU A 270 3.12 6.65 -9.24
C GLU A 270 3.82 7.08 -10.52
N ALA A 271 3.08 7.68 -11.46
CA ALA A 271 3.60 8.29 -12.67
C ALA A 271 4.17 9.71 -12.47
N GLY A 272 4.16 10.24 -11.23
CA GLY A 272 4.69 11.57 -10.92
C GLY A 272 3.72 12.73 -11.17
N GLY A 273 2.43 12.45 -11.38
CA GLY A 273 1.38 13.45 -11.64
C GLY A 273 1.16 14.47 -10.53
N GLY A 274 1.60 14.17 -9.29
CA GLY A 274 1.53 15.07 -8.14
C GLY A 274 2.22 16.42 -8.34
N ALA A 275 3.11 16.57 -9.33
CA ALA A 275 3.78 17.84 -9.62
C ALA A 275 2.95 18.80 -10.49
N TYR A 276 1.84 18.34 -11.10
CA TYR A 276 1.15 19.07 -12.18
C TYR A 276 -0.27 19.53 -11.80
N PHE A 277 -0.50 19.80 -10.52
CA PHE A 277 -1.68 20.50 -10.01
C PHE A 277 -1.37 21.15 -8.66
N ASP A 278 -2.05 22.24 -8.37
CA ASP A 278 -1.89 23.02 -7.13
C ASP A 278 -2.97 22.65 -6.09
N ILE A 279 -4.17 22.26 -6.55
CA ILE A 279 -5.31 21.88 -5.71
C ILE A 279 -5.88 20.54 -6.19
N MET A 280 -6.15 19.63 -5.26
CA MET A 280 -6.86 18.38 -5.59
C MET A 280 -8.37 18.67 -5.70
N SER A 281 -9.02 18.23 -6.77
CA SER A 281 -10.49 18.30 -6.87
C SER A 281 -11.14 16.95 -6.58
N ALA A 282 -12.19 16.94 -5.77
CA ALA A 282 -12.96 15.76 -5.39
C ALA A 282 -14.46 15.95 -5.70
N GLN A 283 -15.23 14.87 -5.62
CA GLN A 283 -16.69 14.92 -5.67
C GLN A 283 -17.30 14.32 -4.41
N LEU A 284 -18.36 14.96 -3.92
CA LEU A 284 -19.14 14.57 -2.74
C LEU A 284 -20.58 14.27 -3.16
N TYR A 285 -20.77 13.31 -4.06
CA TYR A 285 -22.10 12.77 -4.33
C TYR A 285 -22.58 11.96 -3.13
N GLY A 286 -23.76 12.27 -2.62
CA GLY A 286 -24.29 11.56 -1.46
C GLY A 286 -24.96 10.23 -1.79
N LEU A 287 -25.32 10.00 -3.04
CA LEU A 287 -25.89 8.74 -3.55
C LEU A 287 -27.08 8.20 -2.74
N GLY A 288 -27.97 9.10 -2.32
CA GLY A 288 -29.13 8.80 -1.48
C GLY A 288 -28.82 8.55 0.00
N GLN A 289 -27.57 8.65 0.42
CA GLN A 289 -27.12 8.37 1.79
C GLN A 289 -27.00 9.66 2.62
N PRO A 290 -27.21 9.59 3.95
CA PRO A 290 -27.04 10.74 4.82
C PRO A 290 -25.57 11.16 4.93
N PRO A 291 -25.25 12.45 4.92
CA PRO A 291 -23.88 12.95 4.94
C PRO A 291 -23.15 12.71 6.26
N GLN A 292 -23.83 12.33 7.34
CA GLN A 292 -23.18 12.00 8.64
C GLN A 292 -22.57 10.62 8.66
N GLU A 293 -22.81 9.79 7.64
CA GLU A 293 -22.29 8.44 7.64
C GLU A 293 -20.77 8.47 7.44
N ARG A 294 -20.03 8.13 8.51
CA ARG A 294 -18.57 8.31 8.60
C ARG A 294 -17.74 7.16 8.05
N SER A 295 -18.34 6.05 7.65
CA SER A 295 -17.59 4.84 7.31
C SER A 295 -17.37 4.73 5.79
N PRO A 296 -16.22 5.13 5.22
CA PRO A 296 -15.96 5.00 3.78
C PRO A 296 -15.79 3.54 3.33
N VAL A 297 -15.80 2.59 4.26
CA VAL A 297 -15.77 1.15 4.00
C VAL A 297 -17.04 0.53 4.58
N GLY A 298 -17.74 -0.26 3.78
CA GLY A 298 -18.94 -1.00 4.16
C GLY A 298 -18.78 -2.50 3.94
N LEU A 299 -19.79 -3.27 4.35
CA LEU A 299 -19.92 -4.68 4.03
C LEU A 299 -21.14 -4.85 3.12
N ASP A 300 -20.94 -5.33 1.90
CA ASP A 300 -22.03 -5.84 1.09
C ASP A 300 -22.53 -7.13 1.75
N ARG A 301 -23.69 -7.04 2.41
CA ARG A 301 -24.30 -8.15 3.17
C ARG A 301 -24.76 -9.29 2.28
N ASN A 302 -25.07 -9.02 1.01
CA ASN A 302 -25.53 -10.02 0.06
C ASN A 302 -24.35 -10.80 -0.52
N LYS A 303 -23.24 -10.10 -0.81
CA LYS A 303 -22.03 -10.70 -1.40
C LYS A 303 -20.96 -11.07 -0.38
N TRP A 304 -21.17 -10.79 0.91
CA TRP A 304 -20.23 -11.02 2.00
C TRP A 304 -18.80 -10.51 1.70
N ARG A 305 -18.70 -9.30 1.13
CA ARG A 305 -17.42 -8.65 0.81
C ARG A 305 -17.38 -7.23 1.32
N LEU A 306 -16.19 -6.78 1.70
CA LEU A 306 -15.95 -5.37 1.96
C LEU A 306 -16.11 -4.58 0.66
N ILE A 307 -16.76 -3.43 0.75
CA ILE A 307 -16.92 -2.47 -0.33
C ILE A 307 -16.39 -1.13 0.15
N THR A 308 -15.70 -0.37 -0.71
CA THR A 308 -15.52 1.05 -0.46
C THR A 308 -16.80 1.74 -0.84
N ARG A 309 -17.39 2.50 0.08
CA ARG A 309 -18.57 3.30 -0.23
C ARG A 309 -18.15 4.48 -1.11
N THR A 310 -19.11 4.95 -1.88
CA THR A 310 -18.96 6.08 -2.80
C THR A 310 -19.70 7.32 -2.32
N ASP A 311 -20.04 7.36 -1.03
CA ASP A 311 -20.68 8.50 -0.37
C ASP A 311 -19.69 9.63 -0.05
N VAL A 312 -20.20 10.70 0.58
CA VAL A 312 -19.45 11.90 0.98
C VAL A 312 -18.16 11.58 1.75
N SER A 313 -18.12 10.51 2.56
CA SER A 313 -16.90 10.14 3.32
C SER A 313 -15.78 9.59 2.45
N ARG A 314 -16.03 9.26 1.17
CA ARG A 314 -14.99 8.77 0.27
C ARG A 314 -13.83 9.76 0.10
N VAL A 315 -14.09 11.06 0.22
CA VAL A 315 -13.06 12.10 0.16
C VAL A 315 -11.94 11.90 1.19
N VAL A 316 -12.24 11.26 2.33
CA VAL A 316 -11.25 10.88 3.34
C VAL A 316 -10.21 9.93 2.78
N LEU A 317 -10.62 8.97 1.94
CA LEU A 317 -9.70 8.01 1.31
C LEU A 317 -8.81 8.69 0.26
N LEU A 318 -9.34 9.68 -0.46
CA LEU A 318 -8.54 10.52 -1.37
C LEU A 318 -7.48 11.28 -0.57
N ARG A 319 -7.86 11.89 0.56
CA ARG A 319 -6.93 12.60 1.45
C ARG A 319 -5.84 11.70 2.01
N GLU A 320 -6.20 10.52 2.52
CA GLU A 320 -5.23 9.53 3.02
C GLU A 320 -4.24 9.09 1.91
N LEU A 321 -4.69 9.05 0.66
CA LEU A 321 -3.82 8.77 -0.48
C LEU A 321 -2.86 9.93 -0.74
N MET A 322 -3.34 11.18 -0.75
CA MET A 322 -2.47 12.37 -0.86
C MET A 322 -1.38 12.36 0.22
N GLU A 323 -1.75 12.10 1.47
CA GLU A 323 -0.81 12.03 2.60
C GLU A 323 0.26 10.94 2.41
N ARG A 324 -0.13 9.77 1.91
CA ARG A 324 0.80 8.66 1.62
C ARG A 324 1.85 9.03 0.57
N TYR A 325 1.49 9.84 -0.41
CA TYR A 325 2.40 10.30 -1.47
C TYR A 325 3.07 11.64 -1.15
N GLY A 326 2.92 12.15 0.09
CA GLY A 326 3.59 13.37 0.54
C GLY A 326 2.91 14.67 0.07
N ASP A 327 1.68 14.60 -0.46
CA ASP A 327 0.95 15.75 -1.01
C ASP A 327 -0.05 16.36 -0.02
N ALA A 328 0.21 16.19 1.28
CA ALA A 328 -0.65 16.66 2.37
C ALA A 328 -0.75 18.20 2.46
N GLY A 329 0.18 18.92 1.83
CA GLY A 329 0.28 20.38 1.85
C GLY A 329 -0.66 21.10 0.88
N LYS A 330 -1.39 20.37 0.03
CA LYS A 330 -2.36 20.95 -0.91
C LYS A 330 -3.79 20.87 -0.37
N ALA A 331 -4.59 21.87 -0.72
CA ALA A 331 -6.03 21.86 -0.44
C ALA A 331 -6.76 20.83 -1.29
N VAL A 332 -7.93 20.41 -0.79
CA VAL A 332 -8.92 19.67 -1.57
C VAL A 332 -10.13 20.56 -1.79
N TRP A 333 -10.52 20.77 -3.03
CA TRP A 333 -11.77 21.46 -3.38
C TRP A 333 -12.77 20.44 -3.90
N VAL A 334 -14.05 20.71 -3.69
CA VAL A 334 -15.13 19.85 -4.17
C VAL A 334 -15.68 20.47 -5.44
N GLY A 335 -15.50 19.78 -6.56
CA GLY A 335 -16.01 20.21 -7.84
C GLY A 335 -17.51 19.99 -7.98
N GLU A 336 -18.06 18.98 -7.30
CA GLU A 336 -19.48 18.63 -7.33
C GLU A 336 -19.94 18.04 -5.99
N LEU A 337 -21.01 18.60 -5.43
CA LEU A 337 -21.67 18.18 -4.19
C LEU A 337 -23.18 18.13 -4.47
N GLY A 338 -23.84 17.00 -4.21
CA GLY A 338 -25.29 16.94 -4.45
C GLY A 338 -25.98 15.61 -4.15
N TRP A 339 -27.30 15.73 -4.07
CA TRP A 339 -28.31 14.66 -4.05
C TRP A 339 -29.39 15.02 -5.07
N HIS A 340 -30.14 14.05 -5.56
CA HIS A 340 -31.26 14.29 -6.47
C HIS A 340 -32.61 13.97 -5.81
N SER A 341 -33.64 14.68 -6.26
CA SER A 341 -35.02 14.55 -5.81
C SER A 341 -35.95 14.05 -6.92
N THR A 342 -35.52 12.99 -7.60
CA THR A 342 -36.32 12.34 -8.65
C THR A 342 -37.67 11.86 -8.09
N PRO A 343 -38.81 12.22 -8.72
CA PRO A 343 -40.14 11.83 -8.27
C PRO A 343 -40.33 10.31 -8.19
N ALA A 344 -41.19 9.86 -7.27
CA ALA A 344 -41.47 8.44 -7.09
C ALA A 344 -42.17 7.80 -8.31
N ASP A 345 -42.89 8.59 -9.09
CA ASP A 345 -43.58 8.22 -10.34
C ASP A 345 -42.72 8.43 -11.60
N TRP A 346 -41.40 8.64 -11.45
CA TRP A 346 -40.48 8.82 -12.56
C TRP A 346 -40.43 7.60 -13.49
N THR A 347 -40.63 7.84 -14.79
CA THR A 347 -40.64 6.81 -15.85
C THR A 347 -39.46 6.93 -16.83
N GLY A 348 -38.56 7.89 -16.63
CA GLY A 348 -37.37 8.09 -17.46
C GLY A 348 -36.23 7.12 -17.15
N ARG A 349 -35.00 7.48 -17.56
CA ARG A 349 -33.81 6.67 -17.28
C ARG A 349 -33.56 6.61 -15.75
N PRO A 350 -33.16 5.45 -15.19
CA PRO A 350 -32.79 5.37 -13.79
C PRO A 350 -31.62 6.29 -13.46
N SER A 351 -31.67 6.95 -12.30
CA SER A 351 -30.52 7.69 -11.77
C SER A 351 -29.42 6.70 -11.40
N ILE A 352 -28.20 6.94 -11.92
CA ILE A 352 -27.00 6.22 -11.48
C ILE A 352 -26.48 6.75 -10.13
N SER A 353 -27.01 7.89 -9.67
CA SER A 353 -26.56 8.60 -8.48
C SER A 353 -27.33 8.18 -7.22
N GLY A 354 -27.66 6.88 -7.11
CA GLY A 354 -28.30 6.28 -5.95
C GLY A 354 -29.82 6.50 -5.84
N PRO A 355 -30.43 6.12 -4.71
CA PRO A 355 -31.85 6.37 -4.44
C PRO A 355 -32.17 7.86 -4.31
N SER A 356 -33.36 8.23 -4.76
CA SER A 356 -33.88 9.60 -4.62
C SER A 356 -34.21 9.95 -3.16
N VAL A 357 -34.11 11.23 -2.82
CA VAL A 357 -34.54 11.81 -1.54
C VAL A 357 -35.62 12.88 -1.77
N SER A 358 -36.36 13.29 -0.73
CA SER A 358 -37.26 14.45 -0.87
C SER A 358 -36.48 15.74 -1.12
N GLU A 359 -37.11 16.76 -1.69
CA GLU A 359 -36.48 18.06 -1.95
C GLU A 359 -36.00 18.75 -0.65
N GLU A 360 -36.77 18.62 0.43
CA GLU A 360 -36.41 19.11 1.77
C GLU A 360 -35.22 18.34 2.34
N THR A 361 -35.19 17.02 2.13
CA THR A 361 -34.09 16.15 2.55
C THR A 361 -32.82 16.48 1.78
N LYS A 362 -32.92 16.76 0.47
CA LYS A 362 -31.82 17.24 -0.37
C LYS A 362 -31.21 18.52 0.23
N GLY A 363 -32.04 19.52 0.54
CA GLY A 363 -31.59 20.75 1.18
C GLY A 363 -30.89 20.52 2.52
N ALA A 364 -31.50 19.71 3.39
CA ALA A 364 -30.93 19.38 4.69
C ALA A 364 -29.58 18.64 4.57
N TYR A 365 -29.46 17.69 3.64
CA TYR A 365 -28.23 16.94 3.42
C TYR A 365 -27.10 17.78 2.84
N ILE A 366 -27.40 18.71 1.93
CA ILE A 366 -26.38 19.66 1.42
C ILE A 366 -25.84 20.50 2.59
N VAL A 367 -26.71 21.11 3.40
CA VAL A 367 -26.29 21.92 4.56
C VAL A 367 -25.48 21.10 5.57
N GLN A 368 -25.93 19.88 5.86
CA GLN A 368 -25.23 18.98 6.77
C GLN A 368 -23.85 18.56 6.26
N ALA A 369 -23.69 18.36 4.95
CA ALA A 369 -22.40 18.06 4.34
C ALA A 369 -21.44 19.26 4.41
N LEU A 370 -21.96 20.48 4.16
CA LEU A 370 -21.21 21.72 4.35
C LEU A 370 -20.72 21.84 5.79
N GLU A 371 -21.60 21.73 6.78
CA GLU A 371 -21.20 21.80 8.20
C GLU A 371 -20.23 20.69 8.61
N ARG A 372 -20.46 19.45 8.19
CA ARG A 372 -19.56 18.34 8.51
C ARG A 372 -18.17 18.60 7.97
N SER A 373 -18.07 19.05 6.72
CA SER A 373 -16.79 19.34 6.09
C SER A 373 -16.04 20.47 6.81
N LEU A 374 -16.74 21.49 7.31
CA LEU A 374 -16.16 22.56 8.12
C LEU A 374 -15.70 22.07 9.50
N ARG A 375 -16.39 21.09 10.10
CA ARG A 375 -16.04 20.52 11.42
C ARG A 375 -14.91 19.50 11.38
N GLU A 376 -14.71 18.82 10.25
CA GLU A 376 -13.87 17.62 10.16
C GLU A 376 -12.66 17.77 9.24
N TRP A 377 -12.70 18.66 8.22
CA TRP A 377 -11.72 18.69 7.13
C TRP A 377 -11.10 20.08 6.92
N PRO A 378 -10.07 20.45 7.73
CA PRO A 378 -9.40 21.75 7.66
C PRO A 378 -8.57 21.95 6.38
N TRP A 379 -8.39 20.87 5.61
CA TRP A 379 -7.72 20.86 4.32
C TRP A 379 -8.68 21.12 3.15
N MET A 380 -9.98 21.27 3.40
CA MET A 380 -10.98 21.46 2.35
C MET A 380 -11.36 22.94 2.15
N GLY A 381 -11.20 23.44 0.92
CA GLY A 381 -11.49 24.83 0.53
C GLY A 381 -12.90 25.01 -0.06
N VAL A 382 -13.06 25.04 -1.38
CA VAL A 382 -14.37 25.30 -2.00
C VAL A 382 -15.28 24.06 -2.00
N ARG A 383 -16.59 24.24 -1.80
CA ARG A 383 -17.63 23.23 -2.04
C ARG A 383 -18.62 23.67 -3.12
N ASN A 384 -18.45 23.17 -4.34
CA ASN A 384 -19.34 23.49 -5.45
C ASN A 384 -20.56 22.58 -5.48
N ILE A 385 -21.76 23.16 -5.36
CA ILE A 385 -23.02 22.42 -5.51
C ILE A 385 -23.21 22.05 -7.00
N TRP A 386 -23.61 20.81 -7.26
CA TRP A 386 -24.08 20.33 -8.55
C TRP A 386 -25.60 20.27 -8.52
N PHE A 387 -26.34 21.20 -9.13
CA PHE A 387 -25.97 22.47 -9.78
C PHE A 387 -27.10 23.50 -9.56
N LEU A 388 -26.94 24.76 -9.96
CA LEU A 388 -27.99 25.77 -9.68
C LEU A 388 -29.28 25.49 -10.46
N ARG A 389 -29.20 25.55 -11.79
CA ARG A 389 -30.30 25.29 -12.73
C ARG A 389 -29.79 24.73 -14.04
N TRP A 390 -30.69 24.09 -14.79
CA TRP A 390 -30.39 23.65 -16.15
C TRP A 390 -30.37 24.85 -17.10
N GLY A 391 -29.30 25.01 -17.89
CA GLY A 391 -29.15 26.10 -18.85
C GLY A 391 -29.32 25.64 -20.30
N GLY A 392 -29.72 26.58 -21.18
CA GLY A 392 -29.93 26.32 -22.61
C GLY A 392 -31.25 25.62 -22.93
N PRO A 393 -31.31 24.77 -23.98
CA PRO A 393 -32.55 24.08 -24.36
C PRO A 393 -33.11 23.20 -23.23
N PRO A 394 -34.43 22.92 -23.23
CA PRO A 394 -35.03 22.03 -22.25
C PRO A 394 -34.30 20.66 -22.20
N PRO A 395 -34.06 20.11 -20.99
CA PRO A 395 -33.38 18.83 -20.84
C PRO A 395 -34.18 17.69 -21.49
N ASP A 396 -33.49 16.60 -21.87
CA ASP A 396 -34.17 15.36 -22.29
C ASP A 396 -35.13 14.95 -21.17
N PRO A 397 -36.45 14.80 -21.44
CA PRO A 397 -37.44 14.46 -20.42
C PRO A 397 -37.20 13.10 -19.77
N ARG A 398 -36.27 12.28 -20.28
CA ARG A 398 -35.86 11.00 -19.70
C ARG A 398 -34.56 11.09 -18.90
N ASP A 399 -33.91 12.25 -18.82
CA ASP A 399 -32.68 12.44 -18.06
C ASP A 399 -32.96 12.82 -16.60
N PRO A 400 -32.57 11.98 -15.61
CA PRO A 400 -32.79 12.29 -14.19
C PRO A 400 -31.88 13.40 -13.65
N THR A 401 -30.88 13.86 -14.41
CA THR A 401 -29.90 14.88 -13.97
C THR A 401 -30.55 16.19 -13.56
N ILE A 402 -31.69 16.56 -14.18
CA ILE A 402 -32.44 17.78 -13.85
C ILE A 402 -32.84 17.85 -12.36
N PHE A 403 -33.02 16.71 -11.68
CA PHE A 403 -33.47 16.67 -10.28
C PHE A 403 -32.36 17.01 -9.26
N PHE A 404 -31.13 17.25 -9.71
CA PHE A 404 -30.07 17.85 -8.89
C PHE A 404 -30.22 19.36 -8.71
N GLN A 405 -30.93 20.04 -9.61
CA GLN A 405 -31.04 21.49 -9.60
C GLN A 405 -31.62 22.04 -8.29
N LEU A 406 -31.25 23.26 -7.95
CA LEU A 406 -31.83 24.02 -6.82
C LEU A 406 -32.89 25.03 -7.29
N VAL A 407 -32.83 25.41 -8.56
CA VAL A 407 -33.75 26.32 -9.22
C VAL A 407 -34.23 25.61 -10.50
N THR A 408 -35.53 25.64 -10.74
CA THR A 408 -36.10 25.01 -11.92
C THR A 408 -35.72 25.74 -13.20
N TYR A 409 -35.93 25.09 -14.34
CA TYR A 409 -35.72 25.68 -15.66
C TYR A 409 -36.48 27.02 -15.85
N ASP A 410 -37.66 27.16 -15.24
CA ASP A 410 -38.52 28.35 -15.22
C ASP A 410 -38.29 29.28 -14.00
N PHE A 411 -37.12 29.21 -13.37
CA PHE A 411 -36.69 30.10 -12.27
C PHE A 411 -37.48 29.99 -10.95
N ARG A 412 -38.21 28.89 -10.72
CA ARG A 412 -38.81 28.62 -9.41
C ARG A 412 -37.75 28.11 -8.45
N LEU A 413 -37.63 28.76 -7.29
CA LEU A 413 -36.76 28.33 -6.20
C LEU A 413 -37.31 27.05 -5.56
N LEU A 414 -36.45 26.06 -5.35
CA LEU A 414 -36.82 24.83 -4.65
C LEU A 414 -36.44 24.90 -3.15
N PRO A 415 -37.09 24.12 -2.27
CA PRO A 415 -36.74 24.04 -0.85
C PRO A 415 -35.24 23.87 -0.56
N ALA A 416 -34.51 23.13 -1.42
CA ALA A 416 -33.06 22.99 -1.24
C ALA A 416 -32.28 24.30 -1.46
N TYR A 417 -32.71 25.16 -2.39
CA TYR A 417 -32.15 26.51 -2.56
C TYR A 417 -32.31 27.34 -1.29
N GLU A 418 -33.51 27.31 -0.72
CA GLU A 418 -33.84 28.07 0.49
C GLU A 418 -33.03 27.60 1.70
N ALA A 419 -32.84 26.29 1.85
CA ALA A 419 -32.00 25.73 2.91
C ALA A 419 -30.54 26.18 2.80
N VAL A 420 -29.97 26.17 1.59
CA VAL A 420 -28.60 26.62 1.35
C VAL A 420 -28.48 28.13 1.58
N ARG A 421 -29.43 28.92 1.06
CA ARG A 421 -29.47 30.38 1.26
C ARG A 421 -29.55 30.75 2.74
N ALA A 422 -30.41 30.07 3.50
CA ALA A 422 -30.53 30.29 4.94
C ALA A 422 -29.23 30.00 5.68
N TRP A 423 -28.55 28.90 5.35
CA TRP A 423 -27.23 28.57 5.91
C TRP A 423 -26.16 29.60 5.54
N ALA A 424 -26.13 30.05 4.28
CA ALA A 424 -25.12 30.98 3.76
C ALA A 424 -25.30 32.43 4.25
N SER A 425 -26.45 32.78 4.84
CA SER A 425 -26.68 34.11 5.42
C SER A 425 -25.75 34.44 6.59
N ALA A 426 -25.24 33.41 7.27
CA ALA A 426 -24.17 33.47 8.23
C ALA A 426 -23.47 32.12 8.20
N PRO A 427 -22.41 31.91 7.40
CA PRO A 427 -21.67 30.66 7.40
C PRO A 427 -20.66 30.67 8.55
N PRO A 428 -20.51 29.59 9.34
CA PRO A 428 -19.49 29.55 10.38
C PRO A 428 -18.10 29.29 9.78
N LEU A 429 -17.06 29.81 10.42
CA LEU A 429 -15.69 29.34 10.21
C LEU A 429 -15.56 27.89 10.69
N GLY A 430 -14.86 27.08 9.89
CA GLY A 430 -14.58 25.68 10.22
C GLY A 430 -13.35 25.51 11.10
N ILE A 431 -12.94 24.27 11.31
CA ILE A 431 -11.62 23.97 11.85
C ILE A 431 -10.55 24.31 10.80
N GLY A 432 -9.42 24.86 11.24
CA GLY A 432 -8.37 25.33 10.32
C GLY A 432 -7.68 26.59 10.80
N TYR A 433 -6.77 27.08 9.95
CA TYR A 433 -6.22 28.42 10.03
C TYR A 433 -7.13 29.37 9.24
N HIS A 434 -7.43 30.53 9.81
CA HIS A 434 -8.18 31.59 9.14
C HIS A 434 -7.42 32.91 9.22
N ARG A 435 -7.16 33.52 8.07
CA ARG A 435 -6.55 34.84 7.97
C ARG A 435 -7.58 35.90 8.28
N LEU A 436 -7.25 36.78 9.20
CA LEU A 436 -8.06 37.93 9.58
C LEU A 436 -7.22 39.16 9.26
N SER A 437 -7.62 39.94 8.25
CA SER A 437 -6.84 41.05 7.69
C SER A 437 -6.78 42.28 8.62
N GLY A 438 -6.40 42.12 9.89
CA GLY A 438 -6.24 43.22 10.84
C GLY A 438 -7.48 44.01 11.25
N PRO A 439 -8.72 43.47 11.23
CA PRO A 439 -9.91 44.27 11.51
C PRO A 439 -9.88 44.83 12.95
N ALA A 440 -10.39 46.06 13.11
CA ALA A 440 -10.54 46.68 14.44
C ALA A 440 -11.64 46.00 15.27
N GLU A 441 -12.70 45.53 14.61
CA GLU A 441 -13.74 44.68 15.19
C GLU A 441 -14.00 43.49 14.28
N TRP A 442 -14.10 42.30 14.87
CA TRP A 442 -14.38 41.06 14.18
C TRP A 442 -15.45 40.29 14.95
N GLU A 443 -16.59 40.01 14.30
CA GLU A 443 -17.65 39.18 14.86
C GLU A 443 -17.97 38.08 13.87
N GLU A 444 -17.81 36.82 14.27
CA GLU A 444 -18.06 35.67 13.40
C GLU A 444 -18.60 34.47 14.16
N ALA A 445 -19.28 33.59 13.42
CA ALA A 445 -19.61 32.27 13.93
C ALA A 445 -18.48 31.28 13.65
N PHE A 446 -18.28 30.28 14.51
CA PHE A 446 -17.34 29.20 14.24
C PHE A 446 -17.79 27.83 14.76
N LEU A 447 -17.20 26.77 14.21
CA LEU A 447 -17.42 25.37 14.56
C LEU A 447 -16.11 24.74 15.02
N GLY A 448 -15.99 24.51 16.32
CA GLY A 448 -14.81 23.90 16.92
C GLY A 448 -14.90 23.90 18.44
N THR A 449 -13.92 23.27 19.09
CA THR A 449 -13.88 23.17 20.56
C THR A 449 -12.79 24.04 21.18
N ARG A 450 -12.00 24.71 20.35
CA ARG A 450 -10.94 25.62 20.76
C ARG A 450 -10.71 26.71 19.72
N LEU A 451 -10.44 27.93 20.20
CA LEU A 451 -10.10 29.11 19.42
C LEU A 451 -8.78 29.68 19.92
N ASP A 452 -7.82 29.82 19.02
CA ASP A 452 -6.56 30.53 19.25
C ASP A 452 -6.48 31.75 18.31
N LEU A 453 -5.90 32.85 18.79
CA LEU A 453 -5.66 34.08 18.02
C LEU A 453 -4.17 34.25 17.74
N LEU A 454 -3.84 34.86 16.61
CA LEU A 454 -2.48 35.16 16.19
C LEU A 454 -2.22 36.67 16.21
N LEU A 455 -1.15 37.04 16.90
CA LEU A 455 -0.66 38.42 17.02
C LEU A 455 0.78 38.49 16.48
N PRO A 456 1.28 39.68 16.07
CA PRO A 456 2.70 39.89 15.83
C PRO A 456 3.53 39.50 17.07
N ALA A 457 4.71 38.92 16.85
CA ALA A 457 5.57 38.54 17.97
C ALA A 457 5.93 39.75 18.84
N GLY A 458 5.74 39.62 20.17
CA GLY A 458 6.00 40.69 21.13
C GLY A 458 4.90 41.77 21.23
N ALA A 459 3.78 41.63 20.51
CA ALA A 459 2.60 42.45 20.71
C ALA A 459 2.00 42.26 22.12
N ASP A 460 1.35 43.31 22.66
CA ASP A 460 0.63 43.21 23.93
C ASP A 460 -0.74 42.54 23.72
N PRO A 461 -0.96 41.31 24.22
CA PRO A 461 -2.24 40.63 24.09
C PRO A 461 -3.36 41.30 24.91
N GLN A 462 -3.05 42.13 25.90
CA GLN A 462 -4.07 42.82 26.70
C GLN A 462 -4.80 43.92 25.93
N ALA A 463 -4.26 44.32 24.77
CA ALA A 463 -4.92 45.27 23.87
C ALA A 463 -6.16 44.67 23.17
N LEU A 464 -6.36 43.34 23.22
CA LEU A 464 -7.53 42.68 22.64
C LEU A 464 -8.62 42.48 23.69
N ARG A 465 -9.86 42.75 23.29
CA ARG A 465 -11.06 42.30 24.01
C ARG A 465 -11.68 41.16 23.22
N VAL A 466 -11.76 39.99 23.83
CA VAL A 466 -12.30 38.78 23.19
C VAL A 466 -13.47 38.27 24.00
N GLU A 467 -14.58 38.02 23.33
CA GLU A 467 -15.78 37.39 23.88
C GLU A 467 -16.13 36.17 23.05
N VAL A 468 -16.44 35.05 23.71
CA VAL A 468 -16.99 33.84 23.07
C VAL A 468 -18.35 33.56 23.71
N ASP A 469 -19.40 33.51 22.88
CA ASP A 469 -20.80 33.39 23.30
C ASP A 469 -21.22 34.43 24.36
N GLY A 470 -20.70 35.65 24.25
CA GLY A 470 -20.95 36.74 25.19
C GLY A 470 -20.18 36.63 26.51
N VAL A 471 -19.25 35.68 26.64
CA VAL A 471 -18.39 35.51 27.82
C VAL A 471 -17.00 36.09 27.53
N PRO A 472 -16.53 37.10 28.30
CA PRO A 472 -15.18 37.63 28.16
C PRO A 472 -14.09 36.57 28.40
N CYS A 473 -13.10 36.53 27.52
CA CYS A 473 -12.04 35.53 27.50
C CYS A 473 -10.66 36.19 27.67
N GLY A 474 -9.84 35.64 28.58
CA GLY A 474 -8.43 36.04 28.72
C GLY A 474 -7.52 35.31 27.74
N LEU A 475 -6.50 36.00 27.22
CA LEU A 475 -5.53 35.40 26.29
C LEU A 475 -4.37 34.73 27.04
N ARG A 476 -4.17 33.44 26.78
CA ARG A 476 -3.04 32.67 27.32
C ARG A 476 -2.04 32.33 26.22
N PHE A 477 -0.77 32.72 26.38
CA PHE A 477 0.28 32.37 25.43
C PHE A 477 0.37 30.85 25.23
N PHE A 478 0.41 30.42 23.97
CA PHE A 478 0.57 29.01 23.60
C PHE A 478 1.99 28.74 23.08
N ARG A 479 2.36 29.37 21.96
CA ARG A 479 3.69 29.24 21.34
C ARG A 479 3.96 30.37 20.33
N ARG A 480 5.22 30.49 19.93
CA ARG A 480 5.67 31.33 18.81
C ARG A 480 5.68 30.55 17.50
N GLU A 481 5.18 31.15 16.42
CA GLU A 481 5.14 30.63 15.05
C GLU A 481 5.82 31.63 14.11
N GLY A 482 7.15 31.54 13.97
CA GLY A 482 7.92 32.49 13.15
C GLY A 482 7.85 33.91 13.71
N THR A 483 7.21 34.81 12.97
CA THR A 483 7.04 36.23 13.33
C THR A 483 5.74 36.52 14.10
N GLU A 484 4.98 35.48 14.47
CA GLU A 484 3.69 35.59 15.14
C GLU A 484 3.70 34.83 16.47
N ASP A 485 2.95 35.33 17.46
CA ASP A 485 2.68 34.67 18.73
C ASP A 485 1.22 34.19 18.75
N ARG A 486 1.02 32.91 19.09
CA ARG A 486 -0.29 32.25 19.15
C ARG A 486 -0.80 32.23 20.59
N TYR A 487 -2.02 32.73 20.80
CA TYR A 487 -2.67 32.83 22.11
C TYR A 487 -3.97 32.04 22.12
N ILE A 488 -4.21 31.29 23.19
CA ILE A 488 -5.48 30.59 23.41
C ILE A 488 -6.49 31.60 23.92
N ALA A 489 -7.58 31.79 23.18
CA ALA A 489 -8.71 32.61 23.60
C ALA A 489 -9.75 31.75 24.34
N ALA A 490 -10.10 30.59 23.80
CA ALA A 490 -11.03 29.66 24.43
C ALA A 490 -10.64 28.22 24.13
N SER A 491 -10.83 27.31 25.08
CA SER A 491 -10.57 25.88 24.94
C SER A 491 -11.64 25.07 25.67
N HIS A 492 -11.76 23.79 25.35
CA HIS A 492 -12.77 22.90 25.94
C HIS A 492 -14.22 23.37 25.74
N LEU A 493 -14.48 24.08 24.64
CA LEU A 493 -15.83 24.45 24.23
C LEU A 493 -16.61 23.19 23.81
N GLN A 494 -17.94 23.30 23.82
CA GLN A 494 -18.79 22.25 23.27
C GLN A 494 -18.59 22.15 21.74
N ASP A 495 -18.90 21.01 21.15
CA ASP A 495 -18.72 20.82 19.69
C ASP A 495 -19.96 21.29 18.93
N VAL A 496 -20.29 22.56 19.14
CA VAL A 496 -21.48 23.25 18.61
C VAL A 496 -21.05 24.54 17.91
N ARG A 497 -22.05 25.26 17.39
CA ARG A 497 -21.82 26.57 16.80
C ARG A 497 -21.61 27.61 17.90
N HIS A 498 -20.49 28.31 17.83
CA HIS A 498 -20.11 29.38 18.74
C HIS A 498 -20.09 30.72 18.01
N ARG A 499 -20.17 31.82 18.76
CA ARG A 499 -19.95 33.17 18.25
C ARG A 499 -18.76 33.79 18.95
N VAL A 500 -17.84 34.35 18.18
CA VAL A 500 -16.71 35.12 18.69
C VAL A 500 -16.90 36.58 18.35
N ARG A 501 -16.54 37.45 19.29
CA ARG A 501 -16.38 38.89 19.08
C ARG A 501 -15.00 39.32 19.56
N VAL A 502 -14.22 39.96 18.69
CA VAL A 502 -12.91 40.51 19.00
C VAL A 502 -12.89 41.98 18.68
N ALA A 503 -12.49 42.81 19.64
CA ALA A 503 -12.12 44.19 19.41
C ALA A 503 -10.61 44.35 19.64
N ALA A 504 -9.90 44.89 18.66
CA ALA A 504 -8.45 45.02 18.67
C ALA A 504 -8.02 46.32 17.95
N PRO A 505 -6.85 46.90 18.28
CA PRO A 505 -6.21 47.88 17.40
C PRO A 505 -6.02 47.32 15.99
N GLU A 506 -6.24 48.17 14.99
CA GLU A 506 -6.12 47.80 13.58
C GLU A 506 -4.73 47.21 13.27
N GLY A 507 -4.70 46.09 12.54
CA GLY A 507 -3.47 45.38 12.19
C GLY A 507 -2.86 44.51 13.29
N LEU A 508 -3.40 44.51 14.52
CA LEU A 508 -2.91 43.69 15.62
C LEU A 508 -3.33 42.22 15.48
N LEU A 509 -4.56 41.96 15.04
CA LEU A 509 -5.06 40.60 14.81
C LEU A 509 -4.62 40.11 13.41
N ARG A 510 -3.82 39.05 13.34
CA ARG A 510 -3.33 38.48 12.05
C ARG A 510 -4.18 37.32 11.53
N GLY A 511 -4.85 36.62 12.43
CA GLY A 511 -5.63 35.44 12.10
C GLY A 511 -6.05 34.67 13.35
N CYS A 512 -6.72 33.56 13.12
CA CYS A 512 -7.10 32.64 14.17
C CYS A 512 -6.89 31.18 13.74
N TYR A 513 -6.83 30.31 14.73
CA TYR A 513 -6.93 28.87 14.55
C TYR A 513 -8.16 28.37 15.29
N ILE A 514 -9.01 27.64 14.58
CA ILE A 514 -10.11 26.91 15.19
C ILE A 514 -9.74 25.43 15.17
N ALA A 515 -9.74 24.82 16.35
CA ALA A 515 -9.28 23.47 16.55
C ALA A 515 -10.36 22.58 17.17
N ARG A 516 -10.22 21.28 16.94
CA ARG A 516 -11.04 20.26 17.58
C ARG A 516 -10.19 19.45 18.55
N GLU A 517 -10.34 19.72 19.83
CA GLU A 517 -9.66 18.97 20.88
C GLU A 517 -10.29 17.58 21.02
N PRO A 518 -9.49 16.51 21.14
CA PRO A 518 -10.01 15.19 21.42
C PRO A 518 -10.77 15.21 22.75
N ARG A 519 -11.95 14.59 22.83
CA ARG A 519 -12.72 14.53 24.09
C ARG A 519 -11.97 13.82 25.23
N LEU A 520 -11.12 12.84 24.91
CA LEU A 520 -10.32 12.05 25.85
C LEU A 520 -8.94 11.72 25.26
N PRO A 521 -8.03 12.71 25.12
CA PRO A 521 -6.73 12.50 24.44
C PRO A 521 -5.84 11.48 25.15
N TRP A 522 -6.10 11.24 26.44
CA TRP A 522 -5.39 10.29 27.27
C TRP A 522 -5.96 8.87 27.21
N LEU A 523 -7.22 8.67 26.79
CA LEU A 523 -7.88 7.36 26.93
C LEU A 523 -7.25 6.30 26.02
N VAL A 524 -7.03 6.59 24.75
CA VAL A 524 -6.40 5.63 23.82
C VAL A 524 -4.96 5.33 24.24
N PRO A 525 -4.10 6.32 24.55
CA PRO A 525 -2.78 6.06 25.12
C PRO A 525 -2.81 5.30 26.45
N ALA A 526 -3.74 5.63 27.36
CA ALA A 526 -3.86 4.97 28.67
C ALA A 526 -4.34 3.52 28.53
N VAL A 527 -5.33 3.25 27.69
CA VAL A 527 -5.78 1.87 27.39
C VAL A 527 -4.67 1.09 26.71
N THR A 528 -3.95 1.69 25.76
CA THR A 528 -2.81 1.06 25.09
C THR A 528 -1.66 0.80 26.06
N ALA A 529 -1.36 1.75 26.95
CA ALA A 529 -0.36 1.61 28.00
C ALA A 529 -0.77 0.56 29.04
N LEU A 530 -2.04 0.49 29.44
CA LEU A 530 -2.57 -0.54 30.33
C LEU A 530 -2.50 -1.92 29.68
N LEU A 531 -2.85 -2.06 28.40
CA LEU A 531 -2.72 -3.30 27.65
C LEU A 531 -1.25 -3.69 27.45
N ALA A 532 -0.37 -2.73 27.18
CA ALA A 532 1.07 -2.96 27.06
C ALA A 532 1.70 -3.34 28.41
N CYS A 533 1.34 -2.67 29.51
CA CYS A 533 1.76 -3.02 30.86
C CYS A 533 1.20 -4.37 31.31
N ALA A 534 -0.03 -4.72 30.93
CA ALA A 534 -0.60 -6.04 31.18
C ALA A 534 0.11 -7.13 30.37
N LEU A 535 0.46 -6.86 29.11
CA LEU A 535 1.20 -7.77 28.24
C LEU A 535 2.66 -7.95 28.71
N VAL A 536 3.34 -6.83 29.02
CA VAL A 536 4.70 -6.83 29.57
C VAL A 536 4.69 -7.46 30.96
N GLY A 537 3.71 -7.17 31.80
CA GLY A 537 3.51 -7.83 33.09
C GLY A 537 3.32 -9.34 32.93
N ALA A 538 2.48 -9.78 31.99
CA ALA A 538 2.30 -11.18 31.68
C ALA A 538 3.59 -11.85 31.18
N VAL A 539 4.37 -11.17 30.32
CA VAL A 539 5.65 -11.66 29.78
C VAL A 539 6.76 -11.64 30.84
N VAL A 540 6.85 -10.61 31.68
CA VAL A 540 7.82 -10.48 32.78
C VAL A 540 7.53 -11.53 33.86
N LEU A 541 6.26 -11.77 34.20
CA LEU A 541 5.82 -12.87 35.07
C LEU A 541 6.12 -14.25 34.44
N LEU A 542 6.16 -14.33 33.11
CA LEU A 542 6.57 -15.54 32.38
C LEU A 542 8.10 -15.74 32.34
N VAL A 543 8.88 -14.66 32.41
CA VAL A 543 10.35 -14.65 32.19
C VAL A 543 11.14 -14.68 33.49
N LEU A 544 10.71 -14.04 34.58
CA LEU A 544 11.52 -13.82 35.80
C LEU A 544 11.35 -14.87 36.91
N ARG A 545 11.11 -16.14 36.56
CA ARG A 545 10.61 -17.21 37.45
C ARG A 545 9.18 -16.94 37.87
N LEU A 546 8.29 -17.84 37.44
CA LEU A 546 6.88 -17.87 37.83
C LEU A 546 6.77 -17.64 39.36
N PRO A 547 5.98 -16.67 39.82
CA PRO A 547 5.54 -16.68 41.22
C PRO A 547 4.96 -18.08 41.49
N ALA A 548 5.26 -18.69 42.65
CA ALA A 548 4.81 -20.05 43.01
C ALA A 548 3.28 -20.27 42.85
N VAL A 549 2.51 -19.18 42.79
CA VAL A 549 1.07 -19.14 42.54
C VAL A 549 0.68 -19.46 41.09
N LEU A 550 1.52 -19.18 40.09
CA LEU A 550 1.24 -19.39 38.66
C LEU A 550 1.85 -20.69 38.10
N GLU A 551 2.77 -21.31 38.83
CA GLU A 551 3.37 -22.61 38.48
C GLU A 551 2.33 -23.72 38.23
N PRO A 552 1.24 -23.85 39.02
CA PRO A 552 0.20 -24.85 38.75
C PRO A 552 -0.57 -24.59 37.45
N VAL A 553 -0.77 -23.32 37.07
CA VAL A 553 -1.47 -22.91 35.85
C VAL A 553 -0.59 -23.20 34.63
N TRP A 554 0.69 -22.85 34.72
CA TRP A 554 1.69 -23.17 33.70
C TRP A 554 1.80 -24.68 33.45
N GLU A 555 1.90 -25.48 34.52
CA GLU A 555 1.93 -26.95 34.44
C GLU A 555 0.59 -27.55 33.96
N SER A 556 -0.53 -26.87 34.19
CA SER A 556 -1.84 -27.29 33.66
C SER A 556 -1.97 -27.03 32.16
N PHE A 557 -1.55 -25.85 31.70
CA PHE A 557 -1.52 -25.49 30.29
C PHE A 557 -0.67 -26.47 29.47
N TRP A 558 0.52 -26.79 29.96
CA TRP A 558 1.41 -27.74 29.29
C TRP A 558 0.90 -29.19 29.30
N ARG A 559 0.23 -29.63 30.38
CA ARG A 559 -0.46 -30.93 30.41
C ARG A 559 -1.56 -31.04 29.35
N GLU A 560 -2.30 -29.97 29.09
CA GLU A 560 -3.35 -29.98 28.06
C GLU A 560 -2.75 -30.04 26.65
N ILE A 561 -1.66 -29.32 26.39
CA ILE A 561 -0.87 -29.47 25.16
C ILE A 561 -0.39 -30.93 24.99
N GLU A 562 0.06 -31.58 26.05
CA GLU A 562 0.49 -32.98 26.03
C GLU A 562 -0.65 -33.96 25.77
N ARG A 563 -1.85 -33.72 26.30
CA ARG A 563 -3.03 -34.53 25.99
C ARG A 563 -3.42 -34.46 24.51
N LEU A 564 -3.38 -33.27 23.92
CA LEU A 564 -3.67 -33.10 22.49
C LEU A 564 -2.68 -33.88 21.62
N ARG A 565 -1.44 -34.09 22.08
CA ARG A 565 -0.44 -34.90 21.36
C ARG A 565 -0.76 -36.39 21.30
N ALA A 566 -1.76 -36.88 22.03
CA ALA A 566 -2.26 -38.26 21.91
C ALA A 566 -3.05 -38.49 20.61
N ILE A 567 -3.48 -37.44 19.91
CA ILE A 567 -4.18 -37.52 18.62
C ILE A 567 -3.23 -38.10 17.54
N PRO A 568 -3.69 -38.88 16.55
CA PRO A 568 -2.82 -39.36 15.48
C PRO A 568 -2.12 -38.23 14.70
N GLU A 569 -0.83 -38.41 14.36
CA GLU A 569 0.03 -37.38 13.75
C GLU A 569 -0.59 -36.69 12.51
N ARG A 570 -1.35 -37.43 11.68
CA ARG A 570 -2.06 -36.90 10.50
C ARG A 570 -3.09 -35.80 10.84
N TRP A 571 -3.81 -35.96 11.95
CA TRP A 571 -4.81 -34.99 12.39
C TRP A 571 -4.15 -33.79 13.08
N GLN A 572 -3.02 -34.01 13.77
CA GLN A 572 -2.22 -32.90 14.29
C GLN A 572 -1.68 -32.02 13.15
N ALA A 573 -1.23 -32.64 12.05
CA ALA A 573 -0.84 -31.91 10.85
C ALA A 573 -1.99 -31.13 10.23
N LEU A 574 -3.19 -31.72 10.12
CA LEU A 574 -4.35 -31.00 9.62
C LEU A 574 -4.72 -29.80 10.50
N ILE A 575 -4.72 -29.97 11.82
CA ILE A 575 -5.05 -28.90 12.78
C ILE A 575 -4.05 -27.75 12.67
N VAL A 576 -2.75 -28.06 12.66
CA VAL A 576 -1.70 -27.04 12.57
C VAL A 576 -1.73 -26.35 11.21
N TRP A 577 -1.68 -27.09 10.10
CA TRP A 577 -1.62 -26.49 8.78
C TRP A 577 -2.93 -25.80 8.38
N GLY A 578 -4.07 -26.44 8.62
CA GLY A 578 -5.38 -25.87 8.33
C GLY A 578 -5.68 -24.66 9.22
N GLY A 579 -5.38 -24.75 10.51
CA GLY A 579 -5.56 -23.65 11.45
C GLY A 579 -4.63 -22.47 11.17
N THR A 580 -3.36 -22.73 10.84
CA THR A 580 -2.42 -21.66 10.47
C THR A 580 -2.78 -21.05 9.12
N ALA A 581 -3.22 -21.83 8.13
CA ALA A 581 -3.70 -21.29 6.85
C ALA A 581 -4.92 -20.36 7.05
N LEU A 582 -5.88 -20.76 7.89
CA LEU A 582 -7.03 -19.93 8.25
C LEU A 582 -6.58 -18.66 8.98
N ALA A 583 -5.68 -18.78 9.96
CA ALA A 583 -5.13 -17.64 10.68
C ALA A 583 -4.43 -16.64 9.73
N LEU A 584 -3.58 -17.12 8.83
CA LEU A 584 -2.88 -16.25 7.87
C LEU A 584 -3.84 -15.62 6.85
N ALA A 585 -4.89 -16.34 6.41
CA ALA A 585 -5.92 -15.78 5.56
C ALA A 585 -6.68 -14.64 6.24
N LEU A 586 -6.96 -14.78 7.55
CA LEU A 586 -7.59 -13.72 8.35
C LEU A 586 -6.65 -12.51 8.51
N VAL A 587 -5.34 -12.74 8.69
CA VAL A 587 -4.32 -11.68 8.80
C VAL A 587 -4.13 -10.90 7.49
N VAL A 588 -4.29 -11.55 6.33
CA VAL A 588 -4.14 -10.89 5.00
C VAL A 588 -5.40 -10.14 4.58
N ARG A 589 -6.58 -10.70 4.87
CA ARG A 589 -7.85 -10.18 4.32
C ARG A 589 -8.41 -9.00 5.12
N TYR A 590 -7.98 -8.82 6.37
CA TYR A 590 -8.56 -7.83 7.27
C TYR A 590 -7.51 -6.89 7.84
N ASP A 591 -7.64 -5.59 7.57
CA ASP A 591 -6.87 -4.52 8.23
C ASP A 591 -7.29 -4.29 9.70
N PHE A 592 -8.23 -5.10 10.20
CA PHE A 592 -8.72 -5.05 11.56
C PHE A 592 -7.71 -5.71 12.51
N LEU A 593 -6.85 -4.87 13.09
CA LEU A 593 -5.75 -5.26 13.99
C LEU A 593 -6.11 -6.32 15.07
N PRO A 594 -7.28 -6.29 15.74
CA PRO A 594 -7.64 -7.31 16.73
C PRO A 594 -7.85 -8.69 16.13
N LEU A 595 -8.48 -8.78 14.96
CA LEU A 595 -8.68 -10.06 14.28
C LEU A 595 -7.34 -10.59 13.76
N ALA A 596 -6.49 -9.70 13.27
CA ALA A 596 -5.13 -10.05 12.88
C ALA A 596 -4.28 -10.48 14.09
N ALA A 597 -4.43 -9.84 15.25
CA ALA A 597 -3.75 -10.21 16.50
C ALA A 597 -4.27 -11.53 17.07
N LEU A 598 -5.59 -11.76 17.05
CA LEU A 598 -6.20 -13.03 17.45
C LEU A 598 -5.75 -14.17 16.53
N ALA A 599 -5.76 -13.94 15.22
CA ALA A 599 -5.27 -14.90 14.26
C ALA A 599 -3.77 -15.18 14.44
N PHE A 600 -2.96 -14.16 14.71
CA PHE A 600 -1.55 -14.34 15.09
C PHE A 600 -1.39 -15.18 16.35
N LEU A 601 -2.17 -14.91 17.40
CA LEU A 601 -2.18 -15.68 18.65
C LEU A 601 -2.59 -17.14 18.41
N ILE A 602 -3.62 -17.39 17.59
CA ILE A 602 -4.00 -18.75 17.18
C ILE A 602 -2.83 -19.43 16.47
N GLY A 603 -2.13 -18.72 15.56
CA GLY A 603 -0.92 -19.20 14.92
C GLY A 603 0.17 -19.60 15.92
N VAL A 604 0.42 -18.77 16.95
CA VAL A 604 1.37 -19.05 18.03
C VAL A 604 0.94 -20.27 18.85
N LEU A 605 -0.34 -20.41 19.20
CA LEU A 605 -0.86 -21.56 19.96
C LEU A 605 -0.74 -22.86 19.17
N LEU A 606 -1.02 -22.83 17.86
CA LEU A 606 -0.81 -23.97 16.97
C LEU A 606 0.68 -24.33 16.85
N ALA A 607 1.55 -23.33 16.80
CA ALA A 607 3.00 -23.52 16.82
C ALA A 607 3.49 -24.09 18.16
N LEU A 608 2.93 -23.69 19.29
CA LEU A 608 3.23 -24.26 20.61
C LEU A 608 2.81 -25.74 20.71
N TYR A 609 1.65 -26.07 20.13
CA TYR A 609 1.12 -27.42 20.12
C TYR A 609 2.09 -28.40 19.42
N ARG A 610 2.50 -28.08 18.18
CA ARG A 610 3.39 -28.90 17.35
C ARG A 610 4.35 -28.04 16.52
N LEU A 611 5.38 -27.52 17.19
CA LEU A 611 6.37 -26.63 16.57
C LEU A 611 7.11 -27.28 15.38
N ASP A 612 7.34 -28.59 15.42
CA ASP A 612 7.98 -29.33 14.32
C ASP A 612 7.12 -29.39 13.04
N LEU A 613 5.79 -29.27 13.16
CA LEU A 613 4.87 -29.14 12.04
C LEU A 613 4.71 -27.68 11.63
N ALA A 614 4.61 -26.77 12.60
CA ALA A 614 4.46 -25.35 12.35
C ALA A 614 5.67 -24.73 11.64
N LEU A 615 6.90 -25.19 11.92
CA LEU A 615 8.11 -24.75 11.21
C LEU A 615 8.13 -25.04 9.71
N ARG A 616 7.24 -25.92 9.23
CA ARG A 616 7.08 -26.18 7.80
C ARG A 616 6.22 -25.12 7.10
N VAL A 617 5.41 -24.37 7.85
CA VAL A 617 4.59 -23.28 7.32
C VAL A 617 5.45 -22.12 6.79
N PRO A 618 6.41 -21.53 7.54
CA PRO A 618 7.27 -20.49 6.98
C PRO A 618 8.09 -21.01 5.80
N VAL A 619 8.54 -22.29 5.82
CA VAL A 619 9.21 -22.91 4.67
C VAL A 619 8.30 -22.96 3.43
N PHE A 620 7.02 -23.28 3.62
CA PHE A 620 6.04 -23.29 2.54
C PHE A 620 5.72 -21.88 2.03
N LEU A 621 5.78 -20.86 2.88
CA LEU A 621 5.44 -19.48 2.54
C LEU A 621 6.59 -18.69 1.88
N ILE A 622 7.76 -19.31 1.70
CA ILE A 622 8.95 -18.66 1.10
C ILE A 622 8.64 -17.87 -0.18
N PRO A 623 8.02 -18.43 -1.24
CA PRO A 623 7.77 -17.67 -2.47
C PRO A 623 6.63 -16.65 -2.32
N PHE A 624 5.87 -16.70 -1.22
CA PHE A 624 4.75 -15.80 -0.95
C PHE A 624 5.14 -14.62 -0.06
N TYR A 625 6.44 -14.34 0.13
CA TYR A 625 6.91 -13.22 0.96
C TYR A 625 6.48 -11.83 0.44
N LEU A 626 6.06 -11.73 -0.83
CA LEU A 626 5.48 -10.50 -1.39
C LEU A 626 4.02 -10.29 -0.99
N VAL A 627 3.35 -11.34 -0.48
CA VAL A 627 2.00 -11.24 0.09
C VAL A 627 2.12 -10.61 1.47
N ASN A 628 1.59 -9.39 1.60
CA ASN A 628 1.69 -8.61 2.82
C ASN A 628 0.38 -8.66 3.62
N ALA A 629 0.52 -8.56 4.92
CA ALA A 629 -0.53 -8.28 5.88
C ALA A 629 -0.28 -6.92 6.54
N THR A 630 -1.34 -6.22 6.88
CA THR A 630 -1.26 -4.94 7.60
C THR A 630 -1.53 -5.18 9.08
N LEU A 631 -0.53 -4.92 9.92
CA LEU A 631 -0.65 -4.99 11.38
C LEU A 631 -0.29 -3.61 11.94
N ALA A 632 -1.26 -2.94 12.57
CA ALA A 632 -1.09 -1.62 13.21
C ALA A 632 -0.51 -0.56 12.25
N GLY A 633 -1.04 -0.50 11.02
CA GLY A 633 -0.58 0.44 9.98
C GLY A 633 0.77 0.09 9.34
N LYS A 634 1.42 -1.01 9.76
CA LYS A 634 2.69 -1.49 9.18
C LYS A 634 2.47 -2.75 8.36
N ARG A 635 3.26 -2.91 7.29
CA ARG A 635 3.20 -4.08 6.40
C ARG A 635 4.21 -5.13 6.83
N PHE A 636 3.73 -6.36 7.02
CA PHE A 636 4.50 -7.55 7.33
C PHE A 636 4.26 -8.59 6.25
N SER A 637 5.30 -9.29 5.80
CA SER A 637 5.06 -10.40 4.88
C SER A 637 4.40 -11.59 5.58
N LEU A 638 3.64 -12.41 4.85
CA LEU A 638 3.13 -13.68 5.39
C LEU A 638 4.23 -14.58 5.96
N LEU A 639 5.39 -14.58 5.28
CA LEU A 639 6.59 -15.29 5.71
C LEU A 639 7.07 -14.78 7.07
N GLU A 640 7.18 -13.45 7.23
CA GLU A 640 7.60 -12.78 8.46
C GLU A 640 6.64 -13.11 9.62
N VAL A 641 5.33 -13.00 9.39
CA VAL A 641 4.30 -13.34 10.41
C VAL A 641 4.45 -14.80 10.87
N ALA A 642 4.65 -15.73 9.94
CA ALA A 642 4.83 -17.14 10.27
C ALA A 642 6.14 -17.43 11.02
N ILE A 643 7.25 -16.77 10.64
CA ILE A 643 8.55 -16.89 11.33
C ILE A 643 8.41 -16.35 12.77
N LEU A 644 7.88 -15.14 12.94
CA LEU A 644 7.71 -14.52 14.26
C LEU A 644 6.80 -15.36 15.17
N GLY A 645 5.71 -15.92 14.64
CA GLY A 645 4.85 -16.83 15.40
C GLY A 645 5.59 -18.08 15.90
N CYS A 646 6.45 -18.65 15.06
CA CYS A 646 7.31 -19.78 15.45
C CYS A 646 8.41 -19.38 16.44
N VAL A 647 8.97 -18.17 16.34
CA VAL A 647 9.96 -17.63 17.28
C VAL A 647 9.36 -17.48 18.67
N VAL A 648 8.17 -16.88 18.76
CA VAL A 648 7.44 -16.72 20.03
C VAL A 648 7.15 -18.09 20.63
N ALA A 649 6.60 -19.03 19.85
CA ALA A 649 6.32 -20.39 20.33
C ALA A 649 7.60 -21.13 20.77
N GLY A 650 8.70 -21.00 20.03
CA GLY A 650 10.00 -21.59 20.38
C GLY A 650 10.57 -21.01 21.68
N GLY A 651 10.52 -19.69 21.85
CA GLY A 651 10.97 -19.01 23.07
C GLY A 651 10.17 -19.43 24.31
N LEU A 652 8.85 -19.50 24.20
CA LEU A 652 7.95 -19.97 25.26
C LEU A 652 8.24 -21.42 25.67
N ARG A 653 8.57 -22.28 24.70
CA ARG A 653 8.97 -23.67 24.97
C ARG A 653 10.32 -23.74 25.69
N TRP A 654 11.31 -22.96 25.28
CA TRP A 654 12.61 -22.89 25.97
C TRP A 654 12.50 -22.34 27.39
N LEU A 655 11.62 -21.37 27.62
CA LEU A 655 11.32 -20.89 28.96
C LEU A 655 10.75 -22.01 29.85
N ARG A 656 9.87 -22.87 29.34
CA ARG A 656 9.35 -24.06 30.06
C ARG A 656 10.46 -25.04 30.42
N GLU A 657 11.35 -25.33 29.48
CA GLU A 657 12.44 -26.30 29.66
C GLU A 657 13.55 -25.75 30.61
N GLY A 658 13.35 -24.55 31.16
CA GLY A 658 14.32 -23.79 31.95
C GLY A 658 15.33 -23.11 31.01
N LEU A 659 15.69 -21.86 31.30
CA LEU A 659 16.66 -21.03 30.55
C LEU A 659 18.08 -21.65 30.40
N ALA A 660 18.26 -22.95 30.65
CA ALA A 660 19.38 -23.74 30.18
C ALA A 660 19.34 -23.86 28.65
N PHE A 661 19.52 -22.72 27.97
CA PHE A 661 19.91 -22.70 26.58
C PHE A 661 21.17 -23.56 26.49
N PRO A 662 21.22 -24.58 25.62
CA PRO A 662 22.19 -25.66 25.71
C PRO A 662 23.58 -25.22 25.16
N TRP A 663 24.15 -24.13 25.68
CA TRP A 663 25.50 -23.66 25.41
C TRP A 663 26.54 -24.57 26.08
N ALA A 664 26.27 -25.02 27.32
CA ALA A 664 27.27 -25.56 28.25
C ALA A 664 27.89 -26.94 27.92
N GLY A 665 27.60 -27.53 26.75
CA GLY A 665 28.25 -28.78 26.31
C GLY A 665 28.34 -28.96 24.80
N ARG A 666 27.96 -27.95 24.01
CA ARG A 666 27.70 -28.09 22.56
C ARG A 666 28.57 -27.20 21.66
N SER A 667 29.60 -26.56 22.21
CA SER A 667 30.50 -25.64 21.49
C SER A 667 31.22 -26.26 20.28
N ARG A 668 31.42 -27.58 20.27
CA ARG A 668 32.11 -28.30 19.18
C ARG A 668 31.24 -28.56 17.92
N GLU A 669 29.92 -28.34 17.98
CA GLU A 669 29.03 -28.54 16.82
C GLU A 669 28.93 -27.30 15.90
N TRP A 670 29.46 -26.16 16.34
CA TRP A 670 29.33 -24.83 15.72
C TRP A 670 30.38 -24.53 14.63
N ALA A 671 30.84 -25.52 13.86
CA ALA A 671 31.89 -25.26 12.86
C ALA A 671 31.51 -24.24 11.76
N LEU A 672 30.22 -23.86 11.65
CA LEU A 672 29.69 -22.80 10.78
C LEU A 672 29.18 -21.56 11.54
N GLY A 673 29.20 -21.59 12.88
CA GLY A 673 28.75 -20.49 13.72
C GLY A 673 29.63 -19.26 13.64
N LEU A 674 30.95 -19.43 13.47
CA LEU A 674 31.88 -18.31 13.32
C LEU A 674 31.70 -17.56 11.98
N PRO A 675 31.66 -18.22 10.79
CA PRO A 675 31.33 -17.53 9.54
C PRO A 675 29.96 -16.83 9.58
N ALA A 676 28.93 -17.47 10.16
CA ALA A 676 27.60 -16.90 10.33
C ALA A 676 27.61 -15.68 11.26
N LEU A 677 28.35 -15.74 12.37
CA LEU A 677 28.50 -14.63 13.32
C LEU A 677 29.25 -13.46 12.69
N VAL A 678 30.33 -13.73 11.95
CA VAL A 678 31.09 -12.69 11.23
C VAL A 678 30.19 -12.03 10.18
N PHE A 679 29.43 -12.80 9.41
CA PHE A 679 28.46 -12.27 8.46
C PHE A 679 27.40 -11.39 9.16
N LEU A 680 26.84 -11.87 10.28
CA LEU A 680 25.88 -11.10 11.08
C LEU A 680 26.49 -9.79 11.59
N LEU A 681 27.70 -9.83 12.15
CA LEU A 681 28.39 -8.64 12.66
C LEU A 681 28.66 -7.61 11.55
N LEU A 682 29.01 -8.06 10.34
CA LEU A 682 29.17 -7.16 9.19
C LEU A 682 27.83 -6.54 8.76
N CYS A 683 26.76 -7.33 8.68
CA CYS A 683 25.41 -6.82 8.42
C CYS A 683 24.96 -5.82 9.49
N THR A 684 25.16 -6.12 10.77
CA THR A 684 24.85 -5.21 11.87
C THR A 684 25.68 -3.94 11.80
N GLY A 685 26.99 -4.06 11.53
CA GLY A 685 27.90 -2.93 11.38
C GLY A 685 27.50 -2.00 10.24
N SER A 686 26.98 -2.55 9.13
CA SER A 686 26.52 -1.77 7.97
C SER A 686 25.31 -0.87 8.28
N LEU A 687 24.59 -1.08 9.40
CA LEU A 687 23.52 -0.17 9.85
C LEU A 687 24.06 1.17 10.39
N PHE A 688 25.35 1.24 10.69
CA PHE A 688 25.97 2.41 11.29
C PHE A 688 26.85 3.19 10.28
N TRP A 689 27.00 2.71 9.04
CA TRP A 689 27.91 3.28 8.07
C TRP A 689 27.29 3.36 6.67
N SER A 690 27.47 4.51 6.01
CA SER A 690 27.29 4.66 4.57
C SER A 690 28.18 5.80 4.06
N PRO A 691 28.78 5.69 2.87
CA PRO A 691 29.54 6.79 2.25
C PRO A 691 28.64 7.95 1.78
N ASP A 692 27.31 7.81 1.79
CA ASP A 692 26.40 8.92 1.49
C ASP A 692 26.41 9.95 2.65
N PRO A 693 26.80 11.23 2.39
CA PRO A 693 26.86 12.25 3.43
C PRO A 693 25.54 12.47 4.18
N ARG A 694 24.40 12.16 3.55
CA ARG A 694 23.08 12.30 4.17
C ARG A 694 22.81 11.28 5.27
N TRP A 695 23.54 10.18 5.32
CA TRP A 695 23.33 9.08 6.29
C TRP A 695 23.27 9.54 7.75
N ILE A 696 24.09 10.55 8.10
CA ILE A 696 24.18 11.13 9.44
C ILE A 696 23.25 12.33 9.68
N THR A 697 22.56 12.81 8.64
CA THR A 697 21.65 13.96 8.70
C THR A 697 20.20 13.54 9.04
N GLN A 698 19.32 14.51 9.32
CA GLN A 698 17.89 14.25 9.48
C GLN A 698 17.25 13.67 8.20
N GLU A 699 17.73 14.05 7.02
CA GLU A 699 17.29 13.47 5.74
C GLU A 699 17.63 11.98 5.61
N GLY A 700 18.71 11.52 6.27
CA GLY A 700 19.15 10.13 6.30
C GLY A 700 18.35 9.20 7.20
N VAL A 701 17.33 9.69 7.91
CA VAL A 701 16.42 8.84 8.71
C VAL A 701 15.72 7.82 7.82
N SER A 702 15.28 8.23 6.63
CA SER A 702 14.63 7.35 5.63
C SER A 702 15.56 6.21 5.17
N LEU A 703 16.81 6.52 4.81
CA LEU A 703 17.82 5.53 4.37
C LEU A 703 18.12 4.51 5.47
N ARG A 704 18.25 4.94 6.72
CA ARG A 704 18.45 4.04 7.88
C ARG A 704 17.25 3.13 8.13
N HIS A 705 16.03 3.62 7.95
CA HIS A 705 14.83 2.78 8.05
C HIS A 705 14.78 1.70 6.97
N ILE A 706 15.18 2.03 5.74
CA ILE A 706 15.24 1.08 4.63
C ILE A 706 16.31 0.00 4.90
N ALA A 707 17.50 0.40 5.34
CA ALA A 707 18.58 -0.53 5.73
C ALA A 707 18.16 -1.45 6.90
N LEU A 708 17.48 -0.89 7.92
CA LEU A 708 16.95 -1.66 9.04
C LEU A 708 15.90 -2.70 8.59
N ARG A 709 15.09 -2.36 7.58
CA ARG A 709 14.14 -3.29 6.99
C ARG A 709 14.85 -4.45 6.30
N GLU A 710 15.81 -4.18 5.40
CA GLU A 710 16.60 -5.24 4.72
C GLU A 710 17.33 -6.12 5.75
N TYR A 711 17.98 -5.52 6.75
CA TYR A 711 18.62 -6.25 7.85
C TYR A 711 17.65 -7.20 8.58
N ARG A 712 16.48 -6.71 8.96
CA ARG A 712 15.48 -7.50 9.68
C ARG A 712 14.98 -8.69 8.85
N VAL A 713 14.56 -8.46 7.61
CA VAL A 713 13.86 -9.45 6.78
C VAL A 713 14.80 -10.41 6.02
N VAL A 714 16.03 -9.98 5.74
CA VAL A 714 17.01 -10.77 4.95
C VAL A 714 18.09 -11.39 5.84
N VAL A 715 18.43 -10.77 6.97
CA VAL A 715 19.50 -11.26 7.84
C VAL A 715 18.93 -11.90 9.10
N VAL A 716 18.13 -11.18 9.88
CA VAL A 716 17.67 -11.63 11.20
C VAL A 716 16.63 -12.75 11.09
N GLU A 717 15.55 -12.54 10.33
CA GLU A 717 14.46 -13.52 10.24
C GLU A 717 14.90 -14.88 9.67
N PRO A 718 15.67 -14.96 8.56
CA PRO A 718 16.19 -16.23 8.06
C PRO A 718 17.14 -16.92 9.03
N LEU A 719 17.94 -16.16 9.78
CA LEU A 719 18.81 -16.71 10.83
C LEU A 719 18.00 -17.26 12.00
N LEU A 720 16.94 -16.57 12.42
CA LEU A 720 16.01 -17.07 13.45
C LEU A 720 15.34 -18.37 13.00
N LEU A 721 14.94 -18.47 11.73
CA LEU A 721 14.40 -19.70 11.16
C LEU A 721 15.44 -20.84 11.20
N TYR A 722 16.70 -20.57 10.85
CA TYR A 722 17.80 -21.53 11.02
C TYR A 722 17.94 -22.00 12.47
N LEU A 723 17.96 -21.08 13.44
CA LEU A 723 18.09 -21.41 14.86
C LEU A 723 16.92 -22.26 15.34
N LEU A 724 15.69 -21.95 14.95
CA LEU A 724 14.52 -22.77 15.28
C LEU A 724 14.63 -24.17 14.68
N LEU A 725 14.93 -24.30 13.40
CA LEU A 725 15.13 -25.61 12.75
C LEU A 725 16.25 -26.42 13.41
N ARG A 726 17.30 -25.74 13.89
CA ARG A 726 18.45 -26.37 14.56
C ARG A 726 18.12 -26.84 15.98
N PHE A 727 17.38 -26.04 16.75
CA PHE A 727 17.25 -26.24 18.19
C PHE A 727 15.90 -26.74 18.67
N THR A 728 14.83 -26.59 17.89
CA THR A 728 13.46 -26.99 18.30
C THR A 728 12.81 -28.03 17.38
N GLY A 729 13.29 -28.17 16.15
CA GLY A 729 12.81 -29.13 15.17
C GLY A 729 13.25 -30.58 15.41
N ARG A 730 12.59 -31.52 14.71
CA ARG A 730 13.05 -32.92 14.61
C ARG A 730 14.37 -32.97 13.83
N ARG A 731 15.42 -33.53 14.43
CA ARG A 731 16.79 -33.57 13.86
C ARG A 731 17.09 -34.80 13.01
N ASP A 732 16.18 -35.76 12.99
CA ASP A 732 16.32 -37.01 12.26
C ASP A 732 15.99 -36.84 10.77
N SER A 733 16.36 -37.86 9.98
CA SER A 733 16.10 -37.93 8.53
C SER A 733 14.62 -37.67 8.21
N ARG A 734 13.69 -38.22 9.00
CA ARG A 734 12.24 -38.04 8.81
C ARG A 734 11.80 -36.58 8.99
N GLY A 735 12.32 -35.89 10.00
CA GLY A 735 12.05 -34.47 10.22
C GLY A 735 12.53 -33.59 9.06
N MET A 736 13.77 -33.83 8.60
CA MET A 736 14.38 -33.04 7.52
C MET A 736 13.71 -33.26 6.17
N TRP A 737 13.24 -34.48 5.89
CA TRP A 737 12.39 -34.73 4.73
C TRP A 737 11.06 -33.95 4.80
N GLY A 738 10.50 -33.72 5.98
CA GLY A 738 9.29 -32.88 6.12
C GLY A 738 9.50 -31.42 5.73
N ILE A 739 10.71 -30.89 5.90
CA ILE A 739 11.10 -29.54 5.44
C ILE A 739 11.24 -29.52 3.92
N ALA A 740 11.89 -30.53 3.34
CA ALA A 740 11.99 -30.68 1.88
C ALA A 740 10.61 -30.85 1.22
N ASP A 741 9.74 -31.67 1.82
CA ASP A 741 8.38 -31.91 1.33
C ASP A 741 7.58 -30.59 1.30
N ALA A 742 7.70 -29.74 2.34
CA ALA A 742 7.05 -28.43 2.38
C ALA A 742 7.59 -27.47 1.30
N LEU A 743 8.90 -27.48 1.07
CA LEU A 743 9.53 -26.66 0.05
C LEU A 743 9.14 -27.09 -1.37
N VAL A 744 9.11 -28.40 -1.65
CA VAL A 744 8.68 -28.94 -2.95
C VAL A 744 7.19 -28.67 -3.20
N ALA A 745 6.35 -28.79 -2.17
CA ALA A 745 4.93 -28.43 -2.27
C ALA A 745 4.74 -26.94 -2.59
N SER A 746 5.51 -26.08 -1.93
CA SER A 746 5.52 -24.63 -2.19
C SER A 746 5.97 -24.28 -3.61
N GLY A 747 7.08 -24.87 -4.07
CA GLY A 747 7.55 -24.74 -5.45
C GLY A 747 6.54 -25.20 -6.48
N SER A 748 5.86 -26.32 -6.21
CA SER A 748 4.81 -26.84 -7.10
C SER A 748 3.61 -25.91 -7.18
N LEU A 749 3.18 -25.31 -6.07
CA LEU A 749 2.07 -24.35 -6.05
C LEU A 749 2.44 -23.05 -6.80
N ALA A 750 3.64 -22.52 -6.55
CA ALA A 750 4.14 -21.36 -7.29
C ALA A 750 4.26 -21.66 -8.80
N ALA A 751 4.72 -22.84 -9.17
CA ALA A 751 4.79 -23.28 -10.56
C ALA A 751 3.41 -23.40 -11.22
N LEU A 752 2.42 -24.01 -10.54
CA LEU A 752 1.04 -24.07 -11.04
C LEU A 752 0.47 -22.66 -11.28
N GLY A 753 0.69 -21.73 -10.35
CA GLY A 753 0.30 -20.33 -10.53
C GLY A 753 0.93 -19.71 -11.78
N GLY A 754 2.21 -19.97 -12.04
CA GLY A 754 2.90 -19.51 -13.24
C GLY A 754 2.38 -20.13 -14.54
N LEU A 755 2.05 -21.43 -14.52
CA LEU A 755 1.42 -22.10 -15.67
C LEU A 755 0.05 -21.49 -16.00
N VAL A 756 -0.82 -21.37 -14.98
CA VAL A 756 -2.14 -20.76 -15.14
C VAL A 756 -2.01 -19.34 -15.67
N GLN A 757 -1.08 -18.55 -15.14
CA GLN A 757 -0.84 -17.18 -15.60
C GLN A 757 -0.45 -17.09 -17.08
N VAL A 758 0.43 -17.96 -17.58
CA VAL A 758 0.87 -17.94 -18.99
C VAL A 758 -0.25 -18.35 -19.94
N PHE A 759 -1.08 -19.32 -19.55
CA PHE A 759 -2.14 -19.88 -20.40
C PHE A 759 -3.51 -19.17 -20.27
N SER A 760 -3.71 -18.33 -19.25
CA SER A 760 -4.93 -17.53 -19.10
C SER A 760 -4.74 -16.13 -19.69
N PRO A 761 -5.49 -15.73 -20.74
CA PRO A 761 -5.40 -14.39 -21.32
C PRO A 761 -5.83 -13.27 -20.36
N SER A 762 -6.70 -13.59 -19.40
CA SER A 762 -7.24 -12.66 -18.40
C SER A 762 -6.29 -12.34 -17.25
N LEU A 763 -5.19 -13.10 -17.08
CA LEU A 763 -4.20 -12.87 -16.03
C LEU A 763 -3.00 -12.13 -16.61
N HIS A 764 -2.62 -11.00 -16.02
CA HIS A 764 -1.46 -10.24 -16.48
C HIS A 764 -0.16 -11.07 -16.32
N ALA A 765 0.63 -11.14 -17.38
CA ALA A 765 1.91 -11.87 -17.44
C ALA A 765 2.97 -10.95 -18.07
N GLU A 766 4.22 -11.04 -17.62
CA GLU A 766 5.33 -10.30 -18.23
C GLU A 766 5.47 -10.72 -19.70
N VAL A 767 5.46 -9.76 -20.63
CA VAL A 767 5.73 -10.00 -22.05
C VAL A 767 7.08 -9.41 -22.39
N ALA A 768 8.04 -10.26 -22.74
CA ALA A 768 9.36 -9.84 -23.15
C ALA A 768 9.84 -10.70 -24.32
N ASP A 769 10.48 -10.06 -25.30
CA ASP A 769 10.88 -10.66 -26.59
C ASP A 769 9.69 -11.30 -27.35
N GLY A 770 8.48 -10.74 -27.19
CA GLY A 770 7.26 -11.23 -27.84
C GLY A 770 6.64 -12.48 -27.22
N VAL A 771 7.09 -12.90 -26.03
CA VAL A 771 6.61 -14.12 -25.36
C VAL A 771 6.09 -13.82 -23.95
N ARG A 772 4.95 -14.42 -23.57
CA ARG A 772 4.43 -14.39 -22.20
C ARG A 772 5.28 -15.27 -21.30
N ARG A 773 5.85 -14.69 -20.26
CA ARG A 773 6.72 -15.37 -19.29
C ARG A 773 5.98 -15.68 -18.00
N ALA A 774 6.29 -16.83 -17.40
CA ALA A 774 5.78 -17.21 -16.09
C ALA A 774 6.44 -16.38 -15.00
N THR A 775 5.65 -15.69 -14.18
CA THR A 775 6.12 -14.90 -13.03
C THR A 775 5.41 -15.24 -11.72
N SER A 776 4.21 -15.83 -11.78
CA SER A 776 3.44 -16.32 -10.65
C SER A 776 3.29 -15.26 -9.54
N VAL A 777 3.53 -15.63 -8.29
CA VAL A 777 3.48 -14.79 -7.09
C VAL A 777 4.52 -13.65 -7.06
N TYR A 778 5.46 -13.64 -8.01
CA TYR A 778 6.44 -12.56 -8.18
C TYR A 778 5.93 -11.43 -9.10
N GLY A 779 4.69 -11.50 -9.61
CA GLY A 779 4.02 -10.38 -10.30
C GLY A 779 4.75 -9.89 -11.56
N THR A 780 4.68 -8.59 -11.86
CA THR A 780 5.41 -7.96 -12.98
C THR A 780 6.90 -7.75 -12.71
N PHE A 781 7.42 -8.16 -11.53
CA PHE A 781 8.75 -7.75 -11.08
C PHE A 781 9.90 -8.46 -11.79
N SER A 782 9.80 -9.77 -12.09
CA SER A 782 10.76 -10.48 -12.97
C SER A 782 10.45 -11.98 -13.10
N ALA A 783 10.38 -12.50 -14.33
CA ALA A 783 10.43 -13.94 -14.61
C ALA A 783 11.72 -14.63 -14.09
N ASN A 784 12.82 -13.87 -13.96
CA ASN A 784 14.07 -14.39 -13.40
C ASN A 784 13.96 -14.69 -11.90
N ALA A 785 13.14 -13.93 -11.15
CA ALA A 785 12.92 -14.18 -9.73
C ALA A 785 12.22 -15.52 -9.50
N LEU A 786 11.16 -15.80 -10.29
CA LEU A 786 10.49 -17.10 -10.25
C LEU A 786 11.44 -18.23 -10.65
N ALA A 787 12.23 -18.05 -11.71
CA ALA A 787 13.23 -19.03 -12.12
C ALA A 787 14.25 -19.31 -11.00
N LEU A 788 14.68 -18.28 -10.29
CA LEU A 788 15.63 -18.41 -9.20
C LEU A 788 15.11 -19.20 -8.02
N PHE A 789 13.85 -18.98 -7.64
CA PHE A 789 13.21 -19.79 -6.63
C PHE A 789 12.97 -21.22 -7.13
N LEU A 790 12.32 -21.39 -8.29
CA LEU A 790 11.95 -22.70 -8.81
C LEU A 790 13.17 -23.58 -9.08
N GLY A 791 14.26 -23.07 -9.65
CA GLY A 791 15.42 -23.88 -9.97
C GLY A 791 16.11 -24.50 -8.75
N ARG A 792 16.06 -23.82 -7.60
CA ARG A 792 16.55 -24.36 -6.31
C ARG A 792 15.69 -25.49 -5.79
N VAL A 793 14.37 -25.33 -5.85
CA VAL A 793 13.42 -26.36 -5.41
C VAL A 793 13.39 -27.53 -6.40
N LEU A 794 13.53 -27.23 -7.69
CA LEU A 794 13.64 -28.21 -8.76
C LEU A 794 14.90 -29.06 -8.60
N ALA A 795 16.05 -28.47 -8.23
CA ALA A 795 17.26 -29.22 -7.94
C ALA A 795 17.01 -30.28 -6.84
N LEU A 796 16.35 -29.89 -5.75
CA LEU A 796 15.98 -30.79 -4.66
C LEU A 796 14.97 -31.87 -5.13
N ALA A 797 13.95 -31.49 -5.88
CA ALA A 797 12.94 -32.41 -6.38
C ALA A 797 13.51 -33.43 -7.37
N THR A 798 14.40 -32.99 -8.27
CA THR A 798 15.11 -33.85 -9.24
C THR A 798 15.99 -34.86 -8.55
N ALA A 799 16.72 -34.47 -7.50
CA ALA A 799 17.50 -35.44 -6.71
C ALA A 799 16.60 -36.53 -6.11
N GLY A 800 15.46 -36.16 -5.54
CA GLY A 800 14.48 -37.11 -5.00
C GLY A 800 13.85 -38.01 -6.06
N ALA A 801 13.50 -37.47 -7.22
CA ALA A 801 12.89 -38.20 -8.33
C ALA A 801 13.84 -39.25 -8.94
N LEU A 802 15.11 -38.89 -9.11
CA LEU A 802 16.11 -39.75 -9.75
C LEU A 802 16.69 -40.80 -8.79
N PHE A 803 17.01 -40.41 -7.56
CA PHE A 803 17.90 -41.21 -6.70
C PHE A 803 17.24 -41.89 -5.50
N LEU A 804 15.97 -41.62 -5.18
CA LEU A 804 15.24 -42.43 -4.18
C LEU A 804 14.93 -43.81 -4.75
N ALA A 805 15.22 -44.89 -4.02
CA ALA A 805 15.10 -46.25 -4.54
C ALA A 805 13.68 -46.62 -5.03
N SER A 806 12.64 -46.36 -4.22
CA SER A 806 11.23 -46.62 -4.56
C SER A 806 10.28 -45.93 -3.57
N GLY A 807 8.98 -45.95 -3.86
CA GLY A 807 7.92 -45.49 -2.94
C GLY A 807 7.21 -44.20 -3.37
N ARG A 808 6.13 -43.85 -2.64
CA ARG A 808 5.24 -42.73 -2.96
C ARG A 808 5.97 -41.39 -3.11
N ARG A 809 6.99 -41.13 -2.29
CA ARG A 809 7.75 -39.87 -2.35
C ARG A 809 8.49 -39.69 -3.67
N ARG A 810 9.10 -40.76 -4.22
CA ARG A 810 9.80 -40.71 -5.52
C ARG A 810 8.86 -40.22 -6.62
N TRP A 811 7.66 -40.78 -6.68
CA TRP A 811 6.66 -40.43 -7.70
C TRP A 811 6.07 -39.03 -7.49
N LEU A 812 5.82 -38.62 -6.24
CA LEU A 812 5.39 -37.24 -5.96
C LEU A 812 6.46 -36.22 -6.36
N TYR A 813 7.73 -36.51 -6.12
CA TYR A 813 8.84 -35.65 -6.52
C TYR A 813 9.00 -35.64 -8.05
N ALA A 814 8.81 -36.76 -8.73
CA ALA A 814 8.79 -36.81 -10.20
C ALA A 814 7.65 -35.98 -10.81
N ALA A 815 6.45 -36.05 -10.24
CA ALA A 815 5.32 -35.21 -10.64
C ALA A 815 5.61 -33.71 -10.40
N ALA A 816 6.18 -33.38 -9.24
CA ALA A 816 6.60 -32.02 -8.91
C ALA A 816 7.67 -31.49 -9.89
N VAL A 817 8.63 -32.33 -10.30
CA VAL A 817 9.62 -32.00 -11.34
C VAL A 817 8.93 -31.68 -12.67
N GLY A 818 7.89 -32.42 -13.07
CA GLY A 818 7.13 -32.14 -14.28
C GLY A 818 6.46 -30.76 -14.24
N VAL A 819 5.73 -30.47 -13.17
CA VAL A 819 5.01 -29.20 -12.99
C VAL A 819 5.97 -28.01 -12.87
N MET A 820 6.97 -28.12 -11.98
CA MET A 820 7.96 -27.07 -11.77
C MET A 820 8.86 -26.89 -13.00
N GLY A 821 9.24 -27.97 -13.68
CA GLY A 821 10.04 -27.93 -14.89
C GLY A 821 9.33 -27.22 -16.04
N ALA A 822 8.03 -27.46 -16.22
CA ALA A 822 7.23 -26.76 -17.22
C ALA A 822 7.14 -25.24 -16.92
N ALA A 823 6.82 -24.86 -15.68
CA ALA A 823 6.77 -23.46 -15.29
C ALA A 823 8.13 -22.78 -15.39
N PHE A 824 9.19 -23.46 -14.94
CA PHE A 824 10.58 -23.02 -15.04
C PHE A 824 11.01 -22.79 -16.49
N PHE A 825 10.64 -23.70 -17.40
CA PHE A 825 10.87 -23.51 -18.82
C PHE A 825 10.13 -22.28 -19.35
N LEU A 826 8.89 -22.04 -18.93
CA LEU A 826 8.12 -20.85 -19.35
C LEU A 826 8.57 -19.53 -18.69
N THR A 827 9.57 -19.53 -17.80
CA THR A 827 10.19 -18.28 -17.33
C THR A 827 11.08 -17.62 -18.38
N TYR A 828 11.56 -18.38 -19.37
CA TYR A 828 12.56 -17.91 -20.35
C TYR A 828 13.86 -17.37 -19.71
N SER A 829 14.17 -17.76 -18.47
CA SER A 829 15.38 -17.34 -17.76
C SER A 829 16.61 -18.12 -18.21
N ARG A 830 17.38 -17.52 -19.13
CA ARG A 830 18.62 -18.11 -19.66
C ARG A 830 19.64 -18.42 -18.57
N GLY A 831 19.78 -17.51 -17.60
CA GLY A 831 20.64 -17.71 -16.43
C GLY A 831 20.19 -18.89 -15.58
N GLY A 832 18.87 -19.09 -15.46
CA GLY A 832 18.32 -20.24 -14.78
C GLY A 832 18.63 -21.56 -15.48
N TYR A 833 18.46 -21.63 -16.80
CA TYR A 833 18.77 -22.86 -17.56
C TYR A 833 20.24 -23.26 -17.42
N LEU A 834 21.16 -22.30 -17.53
CA LEU A 834 22.59 -22.54 -17.36
C LEU A 834 22.90 -23.02 -15.93
N ALA A 835 22.32 -22.36 -14.93
CA ALA A 835 22.49 -22.77 -13.53
C ALA A 835 21.93 -24.18 -13.25
N PHE A 836 20.82 -24.54 -13.89
CA PHE A 836 20.27 -25.90 -13.77
C PHE A 836 21.15 -26.95 -14.44
N ALA A 837 21.80 -26.62 -15.57
CA ALA A 837 22.80 -27.50 -16.16
C ALA A 837 23.98 -27.75 -15.21
N VAL A 838 24.43 -26.73 -14.46
CA VAL A 838 25.46 -26.89 -13.41
C VAL A 838 25.00 -27.87 -12.32
N VAL A 839 23.72 -27.88 -11.95
CA VAL A 839 23.16 -28.85 -10.98
C VAL A 839 23.22 -30.28 -11.52
N LEU A 840 22.81 -30.48 -12.78
CA LEU A 840 22.85 -31.80 -13.41
C LEU A 840 24.29 -32.32 -13.48
N LEU A 841 25.23 -31.50 -13.95
CA LEU A 841 26.66 -31.84 -13.97
C LEU A 841 27.18 -32.19 -12.57
N LEU A 842 26.78 -31.44 -11.53
CA LEU A 842 27.12 -31.75 -10.14
C LEU A 842 26.58 -33.13 -9.72
N TYR A 843 25.34 -33.47 -10.11
CA TYR A 843 24.75 -34.78 -9.84
C TYR A 843 25.48 -35.90 -10.60
N GLY A 844 25.76 -35.72 -11.88
CA GLY A 844 26.57 -36.65 -12.68
C GLY A 844 27.93 -36.91 -12.04
N LEU A 845 28.66 -35.86 -11.65
CA LEU A 845 29.98 -35.95 -11.01
C LEU A 845 29.94 -36.66 -9.65
N LEU A 846 28.90 -36.41 -8.84
CA LEU A 846 28.79 -36.97 -7.47
C LEU A 846 28.10 -38.35 -7.41
N ARG A 847 27.39 -38.78 -8.46
CA ARG A 847 26.66 -40.06 -8.48
C ARG A 847 27.06 -41.03 -9.58
N SER A 848 27.17 -40.62 -10.84
CA SER A 848 27.40 -41.56 -11.95
C SER A 848 27.99 -40.91 -13.20
N ARG A 849 29.10 -41.47 -13.69
CA ARG A 849 29.74 -41.08 -14.96
C ARG A 849 28.84 -41.34 -16.18
N LEU A 850 27.93 -42.31 -16.09
CA LEU A 850 26.94 -42.60 -17.14
C LEU A 850 25.87 -41.50 -17.21
N LEU A 851 25.36 -41.05 -16.06
CA LEU A 851 24.42 -39.92 -16.01
C LEU A 851 25.06 -38.65 -16.55
N LEU A 852 26.31 -38.39 -16.19
CA LEU A 852 27.10 -37.29 -16.76
C LEU A 852 27.19 -37.37 -18.29
N GLY A 853 27.44 -38.57 -18.84
CA GLY A 853 27.48 -38.79 -20.29
C GLY A 853 26.13 -38.56 -20.97
N VAL A 854 25.03 -39.01 -20.36
CA VAL A 854 23.66 -38.79 -20.87
C VAL A 854 23.28 -37.31 -20.82
N GLU A 855 23.60 -36.61 -19.74
CA GLU A 855 23.33 -35.17 -19.57
C GLU A 855 24.10 -34.33 -20.60
N VAL A 856 25.39 -34.62 -20.79
CA VAL A 856 26.22 -33.96 -21.82
C VAL A 856 25.69 -34.26 -23.23
N GLY A 857 25.27 -35.51 -23.49
CA GLY A 857 24.67 -35.91 -24.76
C GLY A 857 23.34 -35.21 -25.06
N LEU A 858 22.43 -35.14 -24.08
CA LEU A 858 21.15 -34.42 -24.20
C LEU A 858 21.35 -32.91 -24.36
N GLY A 859 22.32 -32.34 -23.65
CA GLY A 859 22.71 -30.94 -23.80
C GLY A 859 23.24 -30.63 -25.21
N ALA A 860 24.12 -31.49 -25.74
CA ALA A 860 24.64 -31.36 -27.10
C ALA A 860 23.54 -31.52 -28.17
N ALA A 861 22.64 -32.50 -27.99
CA ALA A 861 21.50 -32.71 -28.88
C ALA A 861 20.51 -31.52 -28.86
N GLY A 862 20.24 -30.96 -27.68
CA GLY A 862 19.40 -29.78 -27.51
C GLY A 862 20.01 -28.52 -28.15
N ALA A 863 21.33 -28.33 -28.00
CA ALA A 863 22.04 -27.24 -28.66
C ALA A 863 22.03 -27.38 -30.20
N LEU A 864 22.23 -28.60 -30.71
CA LEU A 864 22.14 -28.90 -32.13
C LEU A 864 20.72 -28.65 -32.69
N LEU A 865 19.68 -29.05 -31.94
CA LEU A 865 18.28 -28.79 -32.31
C LEU A 865 17.98 -27.28 -32.33
N ALA A 866 18.40 -26.55 -31.30
CA ALA A 866 18.23 -25.10 -31.22
C ALA A 866 18.93 -24.35 -32.36
N TRP A 867 20.10 -24.84 -32.78
CA TRP A 867 20.80 -24.35 -33.97
C TRP A 867 20.01 -24.64 -35.24
N ARG A 868 19.52 -25.87 -35.41
CA ARG A 868 18.78 -26.31 -36.60
C ARG A 868 17.46 -25.56 -36.82
N ILE A 869 16.75 -25.18 -35.75
CA ILE A 869 15.47 -24.45 -35.85
C ILE A 869 15.61 -22.93 -35.80
N GLY A 870 16.85 -22.40 -35.89
CA GLY A 870 17.10 -20.95 -35.82
C GLY A 870 16.76 -20.30 -34.47
N ALA A 871 16.53 -21.11 -33.42
CA ALA A 871 16.27 -20.61 -32.07
C ALA A 871 17.55 -20.13 -31.37
N MET A 872 18.73 -20.50 -31.89
CA MET A 872 20.03 -20.12 -31.35
C MET A 872 20.21 -18.59 -31.24
N GLY A 873 19.77 -17.83 -32.25
CA GLY A 873 19.84 -16.36 -32.22
C GLY A 873 18.98 -15.73 -31.12
N ARG A 874 17.82 -16.33 -30.81
CA ARG A 874 16.92 -15.90 -29.72
C ARG A 874 17.46 -16.31 -28.34
N LEU A 875 18.11 -17.46 -28.23
CA LEU A 875 18.77 -17.93 -27.00
C LEU A 875 20.06 -17.14 -26.70
N LEU A 876 20.77 -16.66 -27.72
CA LEU A 876 22.02 -15.92 -27.62
C LEU A 876 21.87 -14.39 -27.75
N ALA A 877 20.66 -13.85 -27.89
CA ALA A 877 20.44 -12.42 -28.10
C ALA A 877 21.12 -11.57 -27.01
N LEU A 878 21.98 -10.63 -27.41
CA LEU A 878 22.95 -9.95 -26.55
C LEU A 878 22.42 -8.70 -25.84
N ASP A 879 21.18 -8.28 -26.12
CA ASP A 879 20.68 -6.95 -25.74
C ASP A 879 20.51 -6.81 -24.22
N THR A 880 19.95 -7.84 -23.56
CA THR A 880 19.88 -7.92 -22.09
C THR A 880 21.25 -8.08 -21.42
N PHE A 881 22.23 -8.67 -22.10
CA PHE A 881 23.59 -8.82 -21.60
C PHE A 881 24.36 -7.49 -21.61
N ARG A 882 24.13 -6.63 -22.63
CA ARG A 882 24.73 -5.29 -22.70
C ARG A 882 24.29 -4.41 -21.53
N ASN A 883 23.01 -4.43 -21.16
CA ASN A 883 22.51 -3.68 -19.99
C ASN A 883 23.18 -4.13 -18.69
N ARG A 884 23.34 -5.45 -18.50
CA ARG A 884 24.06 -6.01 -17.34
C ARG A 884 25.52 -5.61 -17.32
N LEU A 885 26.21 -5.63 -18.46
CA LEU A 885 27.62 -5.23 -18.56
C LEU A 885 27.83 -3.76 -18.18
N THR A 886 26.95 -2.87 -18.67
CA THR A 886 26.94 -1.45 -18.27
C THR A 886 26.72 -1.30 -16.77
N MET A 887 25.73 -2.01 -16.22
CA MET A 887 25.45 -1.96 -14.79
C MET A 887 26.61 -2.50 -13.95
N TRP A 888 27.28 -3.57 -14.37
CA TRP A 888 28.46 -4.12 -13.67
C TRP A 888 29.63 -3.14 -13.69
N ARG A 889 29.88 -2.50 -14.84
CA ARG A 889 30.90 -1.44 -14.97
C ARG A 889 30.60 -0.26 -14.03
N ASN A 890 29.35 0.17 -13.96
CA ASN A 890 28.93 1.27 -13.08
C ASN A 890 28.95 0.87 -11.60
N SER A 891 28.59 -0.37 -11.29
CA SER A 891 28.68 -0.93 -9.93
C SER A 891 30.13 -1.02 -9.46
N TRP A 892 31.06 -1.33 -10.37
CA TRP A 892 32.49 -1.32 -10.08
C TRP A 892 33.01 0.08 -9.71
N ALA A 893 32.47 1.14 -10.30
CA ALA A 893 32.80 2.51 -9.90
C ALA A 893 32.33 2.80 -8.46
N LEU A 894 31.13 2.38 -8.08
CA LEU A 894 30.64 2.50 -6.70
C LEU A 894 31.49 1.68 -5.71
N VAL A 895 31.93 0.48 -6.10
CA VAL A 895 32.85 -0.34 -5.31
C VAL A 895 34.18 0.37 -5.05
N ARG A 896 34.71 1.11 -6.02
CA ARG A 896 35.97 1.88 -5.85
C ARG A 896 35.85 3.01 -4.84
N GLU A 897 34.65 3.57 -4.67
CA GLU A 897 34.38 4.64 -3.70
C GLU A 897 34.27 4.10 -2.26
N ALA A 898 33.78 2.87 -2.08
CA ALA A 898 33.65 2.24 -0.76
C ALA A 898 34.12 0.76 -0.74
N PRO A 899 35.43 0.50 -0.95
CA PRO A 899 35.93 -0.85 -1.20
C PRO A 899 35.87 -1.77 0.02
N TRP A 900 36.04 -1.23 1.23
CA TRP A 900 36.21 -2.03 2.46
C TRP A 900 34.91 -2.35 3.18
N LEU A 901 34.03 -1.34 3.33
CA LEU A 901 32.79 -1.44 4.10
C LEU A 901 31.53 -1.45 3.23
N GLY A 902 31.65 -1.15 1.93
CA GLY A 902 30.51 -1.03 1.03
C GLY A 902 29.67 0.21 1.29
N LEU A 903 28.53 0.27 0.63
CA LEU A 903 27.58 1.38 0.64
C LEU A 903 26.59 1.31 1.82
N GLY A 904 26.48 0.14 2.47
CA GLY A 904 25.43 -0.17 3.44
C GLY A 904 24.30 -1.01 2.83
N LEU A 905 23.50 -1.65 3.70
CA LEU A 905 22.33 -2.43 3.31
C LEU A 905 21.28 -1.55 2.60
N ASP A 906 20.72 -2.07 1.50
CA ASP A 906 19.73 -1.46 0.59
C ASP A 906 20.09 -0.06 0.05
N ALA A 907 21.36 0.34 0.13
CA ALA A 907 21.83 1.65 -0.33
C ALA A 907 22.14 1.71 -1.84
N PHE A 908 22.35 0.56 -2.48
CA PHE A 908 22.79 0.47 -3.89
C PHE A 908 21.85 1.21 -4.85
N TYR A 909 20.54 0.94 -4.79
CA TYR A 909 19.55 1.56 -5.68
C TYR A 909 19.63 3.09 -5.65
N HIS A 910 19.62 3.65 -4.44
CA HIS A 910 19.58 5.09 -4.23
C HIS A 910 20.86 5.78 -4.73
N GLN A 911 22.01 5.14 -4.56
CA GLN A 911 23.28 5.70 -5.03
C GLN A 911 23.46 5.51 -6.54
N TYR A 912 23.05 4.36 -7.08
CA TYR A 912 23.13 4.06 -8.51
C TYR A 912 22.20 4.97 -9.32
N ALA A 913 20.92 5.06 -8.95
CA ALA A 913 19.92 5.88 -9.65
C ALA A 913 20.29 7.36 -9.64
N ARG A 914 20.87 7.85 -8.53
CA ARG A 914 21.35 9.24 -8.42
C ARG A 914 22.56 9.50 -9.31
N ARG A 915 23.52 8.57 -9.36
CA ARG A 915 24.80 8.78 -10.05
C ARG A 915 24.70 8.61 -11.55
N TYR A 916 23.75 7.78 -12.00
CA TYR A 916 23.53 7.46 -13.40
C TYR A 916 22.07 7.73 -13.81
N PRO A 917 21.63 9.00 -13.80
CA PRO A 917 20.27 9.35 -14.20
C PRO A 917 20.02 8.99 -15.67
N GLY A 918 18.83 8.50 -15.98
CA GLY A 918 18.46 8.06 -17.33
C GLY A 918 18.87 6.63 -17.69
N LEU A 919 19.57 5.91 -16.82
CA LEU A 919 19.75 4.46 -16.92
C LEU A 919 18.74 3.73 -16.04
N GLU A 920 18.29 2.56 -16.49
CA GLU A 920 17.43 1.70 -15.71
C GLU A 920 18.14 1.27 -14.41
N ALA A 921 17.53 1.59 -13.27
CA ALA A 921 18.11 1.34 -11.94
C ALA A 921 17.37 0.20 -11.23
N TYR A 922 18.10 -0.87 -10.94
CA TYR A 922 17.59 -2.00 -10.15
C TYR A 922 18.05 -1.94 -8.70
N ARG A 923 17.39 -2.70 -7.83
CA ARG A 923 17.79 -2.84 -6.41
C ARG A 923 19.11 -3.57 -6.21
N THR A 924 19.61 -4.27 -7.24
CA THR A 924 20.84 -5.06 -7.15
C THR A 924 21.69 -4.88 -8.41
N PRO A 925 23.01 -5.11 -8.30
CA PRO A 925 23.92 -5.08 -9.45
C PRO A 925 23.82 -6.33 -10.34
N HIS A 926 22.80 -7.18 -10.19
CA HIS A 926 22.63 -8.44 -10.92
C HIS A 926 23.89 -9.33 -10.99
N ASN A 927 24.67 -9.35 -9.91
CA ASN A 927 25.81 -10.23 -9.72
C ASN A 927 26.09 -10.40 -8.23
N VAL A 928 26.07 -11.63 -7.73
CA VAL A 928 26.17 -11.93 -6.30
C VAL A 928 27.47 -11.42 -5.67
N VAL A 929 28.60 -11.42 -6.40
CA VAL A 929 29.87 -10.91 -5.87
C VAL A 929 29.82 -9.39 -5.73
N LEU A 930 29.35 -8.70 -6.77
CA LEU A 930 29.16 -7.24 -6.71
C LEU A 930 28.12 -6.86 -5.66
N GLU A 931 27.11 -7.69 -5.44
CA GLU A 931 26.06 -7.44 -4.44
C GLU A 931 26.60 -7.48 -3.01
N PHE A 932 27.38 -8.50 -2.65
CA PHE A 932 28.08 -8.54 -1.37
C PHE A 932 29.08 -7.38 -1.24
N TRP A 933 29.80 -7.04 -2.31
CA TRP A 933 30.79 -5.97 -2.26
C TRP A 933 30.14 -4.59 -2.10
N THR A 934 29.13 -4.28 -2.90
CA THR A 934 28.41 -3.00 -2.83
C THR A 934 27.68 -2.82 -1.51
N ARG A 935 27.19 -3.87 -0.85
CA ARG A 935 26.51 -3.75 0.44
C ARG A 935 27.46 -3.72 1.63
N LEU A 936 28.42 -4.64 1.66
CA LEU A 936 29.22 -4.97 2.85
C LEU A 936 30.74 -4.85 2.63
N GLY A 937 31.16 -4.40 1.44
CA GLY A 937 32.57 -4.25 1.09
C GLY A 937 33.30 -5.57 0.84
N LEU A 938 34.63 -5.50 0.72
CA LEU A 938 35.48 -6.67 0.53
C LEU A 938 35.37 -7.66 1.71
N LEU A 939 35.14 -7.15 2.93
CA LEU A 939 34.90 -7.98 4.11
C LEU A 939 33.62 -8.81 3.96
N GLY A 940 32.57 -8.22 3.39
CA GLY A 940 31.35 -8.93 3.02
C GLY A 940 31.57 -10.05 2.01
N VAL A 941 32.34 -9.78 0.95
CA VAL A 941 32.71 -10.80 -0.06
C VAL A 941 33.46 -11.96 0.58
N ALA A 942 34.45 -11.67 1.43
CA ALA A 942 35.21 -12.69 2.14
C ALA A 942 34.33 -13.51 3.10
N ALA A 943 33.44 -12.85 3.85
CA ALA A 943 32.50 -13.52 4.75
C ALA A 943 31.50 -14.41 3.99
N GLY A 944 30.94 -13.92 2.89
CA GLY A 944 30.06 -14.69 2.01
C GLY A 944 30.77 -15.91 1.41
N ALA A 945 31.97 -15.72 0.85
CA ALA A 945 32.77 -16.82 0.31
C ALA A 945 33.11 -17.87 1.37
N TRP A 946 33.44 -17.45 2.60
CA TRP A 946 33.69 -18.35 3.71
C TRP A 946 32.42 -19.11 4.12
N LEU A 947 31.29 -18.42 4.23
CA LEU A 947 30.00 -19.00 4.58
C LEU A 947 29.56 -20.08 3.58
N TYR A 948 29.58 -19.78 2.28
CA TYR A 948 29.24 -20.74 1.22
C TYR A 948 30.27 -21.88 1.12
N GLY A 949 31.56 -21.56 1.13
CA GLY A 949 32.63 -22.56 1.05
C GLY A 949 32.55 -23.57 2.19
N ALA A 950 32.29 -23.09 3.41
CA ALA A 950 32.16 -23.94 4.58
C ALA A 950 30.88 -24.81 4.51
N PHE A 951 29.77 -24.31 3.95
CA PHE A 951 28.59 -25.13 3.64
C PHE A 951 28.95 -26.30 2.69
N PHE A 952 29.57 -26.04 1.54
CA PHE A 952 29.91 -27.09 0.57
C PHE A 952 30.88 -28.12 1.12
N VAL A 953 31.90 -27.69 1.87
CA VAL A 953 32.84 -28.61 2.52
C VAL A 953 32.11 -29.53 3.49
N ARG A 954 31.20 -28.99 4.31
CA ARG A 954 30.47 -29.77 5.30
C ARG A 954 29.45 -30.71 4.65
N ALA A 955 28.62 -30.21 3.74
CA ALA A 955 27.64 -31.01 3.02
C ALA A 955 28.29 -32.10 2.16
N GLY A 956 29.42 -31.80 1.49
CA GLY A 956 30.17 -32.77 0.69
C GLY A 956 30.86 -33.86 1.53
N ARG A 957 31.33 -33.52 2.74
CA ARG A 957 31.83 -34.52 3.70
C ARG A 957 30.69 -35.39 4.21
N LEU A 958 29.57 -34.78 4.59
CA LEU A 958 28.39 -35.49 5.06
C LEU A 958 27.88 -36.46 3.99
N TYR A 959 27.71 -36.01 2.75
CA TYR A 959 27.30 -36.84 1.62
C TYR A 959 28.19 -38.06 1.40
N ARG A 960 29.51 -37.95 1.61
CA ARG A 960 30.45 -39.07 1.44
C ARG A 960 30.34 -40.14 2.52
N HIS A 961 30.03 -39.75 3.76
CA HIS A 961 30.05 -40.64 4.93
C HIS A 961 28.64 -41.05 5.40
N LEU A 962 27.57 -40.52 4.81
CA LEU A 962 26.22 -40.87 5.23
C LEU A 962 25.85 -42.30 4.82
N ALA A 963 25.47 -43.12 5.80
CA ALA A 963 25.00 -44.49 5.58
C ALA A 963 23.56 -44.56 5.07
N ASP A 964 22.66 -43.69 5.55
CA ASP A 964 21.25 -43.64 5.12
C ASP A 964 21.13 -43.20 3.65
N PRO A 965 20.69 -44.07 2.72
CA PRO A 965 20.56 -43.73 1.31
C PRO A 965 19.57 -42.59 1.06
N ALA A 966 18.48 -42.50 1.85
CA ALA A 966 17.48 -41.46 1.68
C ALA A 966 18.02 -40.11 2.13
N ALA A 967 18.61 -40.01 3.33
CA ALA A 967 19.24 -38.76 3.76
C ALA A 967 20.43 -38.36 2.86
N ARG A 968 21.12 -39.30 2.22
CA ARG A 968 22.16 -39.00 1.22
C ARG A 968 21.59 -38.28 -0.02
N VAL A 969 20.40 -38.68 -0.47
CA VAL A 969 19.68 -38.00 -1.56
C VAL A 969 19.21 -36.61 -1.14
N LEU A 970 18.74 -36.46 0.10
CA LEU A 970 18.34 -35.16 0.66
C LEU A 970 19.51 -34.16 0.67
N VAL A 971 20.68 -34.59 1.14
CA VAL A 971 21.91 -33.77 1.14
C VAL A 971 22.33 -33.41 -0.29
N LEU A 972 22.23 -34.35 -1.23
CA LEU A 972 22.52 -34.09 -2.65
C LEU A 972 21.58 -33.02 -3.24
N GLY A 973 20.29 -33.08 -2.91
CA GLY A 973 19.30 -32.09 -3.34
C GLY A 973 19.58 -30.68 -2.82
N PHE A 974 19.95 -30.53 -1.55
CA PHE A 974 20.33 -29.23 -0.98
C PHE A 974 21.70 -28.72 -1.48
N LEU A 975 22.65 -29.62 -1.77
CA LEU A 975 23.89 -29.27 -2.49
C LEU A 975 23.57 -28.68 -3.87
N GLY A 976 22.68 -29.34 -4.63
CA GLY A 976 22.21 -28.83 -5.92
C GLY A 976 21.46 -27.50 -5.80
N SER A 977 20.61 -27.34 -4.80
CA SER A 977 19.88 -26.09 -4.53
C SER A 977 20.81 -24.90 -4.29
N VAL A 978 21.83 -25.04 -3.44
CA VAL A 978 22.79 -23.96 -3.17
C VAL A 978 23.70 -23.72 -4.39
N ALA A 979 24.13 -24.78 -5.10
CA ALA A 979 24.91 -24.66 -6.32
C ALA A 979 24.16 -23.91 -7.43
N TYR A 980 22.89 -24.24 -7.65
CA TYR A 980 22.00 -23.51 -8.56
C TYR A 980 21.95 -22.02 -8.20
N GLY A 981 21.72 -21.73 -6.93
CA GLY A 981 21.58 -20.36 -6.45
C GLY A 981 22.81 -19.50 -6.70
N LEU A 982 24.00 -20.07 -6.52
CA LEU A 982 25.27 -19.38 -6.82
C LEU A 982 25.48 -19.23 -8.32
N ALA A 983 25.24 -20.28 -9.11
CA ALA A 983 25.43 -20.24 -10.55
C ALA A 983 24.50 -19.22 -11.22
N HIS A 984 23.22 -19.18 -10.85
CA HIS A 984 22.28 -18.18 -11.37
C HIS A 984 22.57 -16.79 -10.79
N GLY A 985 22.96 -16.70 -9.51
CA GLY A 985 23.32 -15.45 -8.83
C GLY A 985 24.51 -14.69 -9.47
N LEU A 986 25.37 -15.35 -10.23
CA LEU A 986 26.41 -14.68 -11.03
C LEU A 986 25.84 -13.80 -12.15
N LEU A 987 24.60 -14.07 -12.60
CA LEU A 987 23.95 -13.38 -13.72
C LEU A 987 22.79 -12.48 -13.30
N ASP A 988 22.15 -12.73 -12.15
CA ASP A 988 20.99 -11.98 -11.67
C ASP A 988 21.15 -11.41 -10.25
N GLY A 989 22.27 -11.65 -9.55
CA GLY A 989 22.46 -11.25 -8.15
C GLY A 989 21.48 -11.99 -7.23
N THR A 990 21.29 -11.54 -5.98
CA THR A 990 20.16 -11.73 -5.06
C THR A 990 20.27 -12.63 -3.81
N PHE A 991 21.44 -12.80 -3.19
CA PHE A 991 21.46 -13.34 -1.80
C PHE A 991 20.62 -12.47 -0.84
N PHE A 992 20.57 -11.16 -1.07
CA PHE A 992 19.88 -10.21 -0.20
C PHE A 992 18.36 -10.12 -0.47
N ALA A 993 17.73 -11.25 -0.71
CA ALA A 993 16.28 -11.41 -0.84
C ALA A 993 15.75 -12.37 0.23
N PRO A 994 14.56 -12.13 0.84
CA PRO A 994 14.06 -12.94 1.95
C PRO A 994 13.96 -14.43 1.65
N ASP A 995 13.46 -14.76 0.47
CA ASP A 995 13.28 -16.12 0.00
C ASP A 995 14.63 -16.86 -0.18
N TRP A 996 15.66 -16.18 -0.66
CA TRP A 996 16.95 -16.79 -0.93
C TRP A 996 17.78 -16.97 0.33
N ALA A 997 17.79 -15.95 1.18
CA ALA A 997 18.39 -16.05 2.49
C ALA A 997 17.76 -17.23 3.25
N CYS A 998 16.42 -17.33 3.27
CA CYS A 998 15.73 -18.47 3.88
C CYS A 998 16.17 -19.82 3.31
N LEU A 999 16.23 -19.97 1.98
CA LEU A 999 16.65 -21.21 1.33
C LEU A 999 18.07 -21.64 1.71
N PHE A 1000 19.02 -20.69 1.75
CA PHE A 1000 20.39 -20.97 2.19
C PHE A 1000 20.42 -21.44 3.65
N TRP A 1001 19.78 -20.68 4.55
CA TRP A 1001 19.73 -20.98 5.98
C TRP A 1001 19.01 -22.30 6.29
N ILE A 1002 17.99 -22.66 5.52
CA ILE A 1002 17.31 -23.97 5.60
C ILE A 1002 18.24 -25.09 5.14
N ALA A 1003 18.91 -24.93 3.99
CA ALA A 1003 19.86 -25.93 3.49
C ALA A 1003 20.96 -26.21 4.53
N LEU A 1004 21.45 -25.14 5.16
CA LEU A 1004 22.42 -25.22 6.25
C LEU A 1004 21.86 -25.94 7.48
N ALA A 1005 20.65 -25.60 7.94
CA ALA A 1005 20.00 -26.25 9.08
C ALA A 1005 19.83 -27.77 8.85
N VAL A 1006 19.45 -28.17 7.64
CA VAL A 1006 19.27 -29.58 7.27
C VAL A 1006 20.59 -30.34 7.34
N VAL A 1007 21.66 -29.79 6.73
CA VAL A 1007 22.99 -30.41 6.77
C VAL A 1007 23.48 -30.55 8.21
N ASP A 1008 23.35 -29.51 9.02
CA ASP A 1008 23.82 -29.52 10.40
C ASP A 1008 23.06 -30.50 11.30
N ASN A 1009 21.74 -30.60 11.13
CA ASN A 1009 20.93 -31.58 11.85
C ASN A 1009 21.29 -33.02 11.49
N LEU A 1010 21.51 -33.31 10.20
CA LEU A 1010 21.94 -34.64 9.76
C LEU A 1010 23.37 -34.97 10.21
N VAL A 1011 24.29 -34.00 10.28
CA VAL A 1011 25.61 -34.20 10.89
C VAL A 1011 25.46 -34.65 12.34
N SER A 1012 24.70 -33.90 13.16
CA SER A 1012 24.47 -34.26 14.58
C SER A 1012 23.78 -35.61 14.75
N ALA A 1013 22.84 -35.97 13.87
CA ALA A 1013 22.15 -37.25 13.92
C ALA A 1013 23.02 -38.45 13.52
N SER A 1014 24.03 -38.24 12.67
CA SER A 1014 24.90 -39.30 12.14
C SER A 1014 26.08 -39.70 13.04
N GLY A 1015 26.34 -38.96 14.14
CA GLY A 1015 27.42 -39.28 15.08
C GLY A 1015 28.85 -39.19 14.52
N ALA A 1016 29.07 -38.57 13.36
CA ALA A 1016 30.37 -38.55 12.69
C ALA A 1016 31.48 -37.90 13.57
N PRO A 1017 32.58 -38.59 13.88
CA PRO A 1017 33.63 -38.06 14.74
C PRO A 1017 34.50 -37.05 13.98
N ALA A 1018 34.67 -35.86 14.55
CA ALA A 1018 35.65 -34.89 14.09
C ALA A 1018 37.05 -35.27 14.61
N ARG A 1019 37.88 -35.84 13.72
CA ARG A 1019 39.36 -36.04 13.78
C ARG A 1019 40.00 -36.08 15.18
N ALA A 1020 40.46 -37.27 15.58
CA ALA A 1020 41.52 -37.44 16.56
C ALA A 1020 42.78 -36.67 16.13
N ARG A 1021 43.26 -35.75 16.98
CA ARG A 1021 44.61 -35.21 16.87
C ARG A 1021 45.58 -36.28 17.35
N VAL A 1022 46.51 -36.64 16.48
CA VAL A 1022 47.73 -37.36 16.80
C VAL A 1022 48.49 -36.56 17.85
N THR A 1023 48.52 -37.06 19.08
CA THR A 1023 49.61 -36.79 20.02
C THR A 1023 50.05 -38.13 20.55
N GLY A 1024 51.06 -38.68 19.90
CA GLY A 1024 51.77 -39.85 20.39
C GLY A 1024 52.48 -39.49 21.69
N ARG A 1025 52.20 -40.27 22.73
CA ARG A 1025 53.14 -40.66 23.76
C ARG A 1025 52.57 -41.90 24.46
N PRO A 1026 53.23 -43.06 24.39
CA PRO A 1026 52.92 -44.16 25.29
C PRO A 1026 53.56 -43.86 26.65
N ALA A 1027 52.85 -44.19 27.71
CA ALA A 1027 53.38 -44.23 29.07
C ALA A 1027 52.80 -45.48 29.77
N PRO A 1028 53.54 -46.05 30.74
CA PRO A 1028 53.73 -47.48 30.95
C PRO A 1028 52.51 -48.28 31.41
#